data_AF-A0A498IRF0-F1
#
_entry.id   AF-A0A498IRF0-F1
#
_cell.length_a   1.000
_cell.length_b   1.000
_cell.length_c   1.000
_cell.angle_alpha   90.00
_cell.angle_beta   90.00
_cell.angle_gamma   90.00
#
_symmetry.space_group_name_H-M   'P 1'
#
loop_
_entity.id
_entity.type
_entity.pdbx_description
1 polymer ?
#
loop_
_entity_poly.entity_id
_entity_poly.type
_entity_poly.pdbx_seq_one_letter_code
_entity_poly.pdbx_strand_id
1 'polypeptide(L)'
;MSFVFRGTRADIESGFPGHIPERPAMRIHAARPVSMNSLAFLVTVILLFMILNSHQMSPNFLLWLVVGVFLMATTLRMFATCQQLQAQARSHAAAASGMLSHTELRLHMPPSIAFATRGRLQGLRLQLALLDREFDDLDYDTLRALDSDNASTATSMSEEEINALPVHKHKVTGPENVDGSSLQHASSSSAPVEASFGAKEMDADSIFSKLRLTKQDGSMKEQVSKRMDGSMKDLENELTCSICLEQVNRGDLVRSLPCLHQFHANCIDPWLRQQGTCPVCKFRAGSTWQESRESGSDASVLLLSLQPFLVNGHGGSNHDDSGGHKVDLHTKGLVLVKVWCLIILLVSTFAGGISPYFYRWNESFLLMGTQFAGGVFLGTSLMHFLSDADATFRELTTKTYPFAFMLASAGYLLTMLGDCVVLFVTRSGEREARVEVEEGRNAALHDHKEDGEDDNPVFLKTSSFGDTILLILALCFHSVFEGIAVGVADTKSDAWRNLWTISLHKIFAAIAMGIALLRMLPKRAFLVTAAYSFAFAVSSPIGIELKNVTRLCTTKSIVTVNGKFPGPRIIAREGDRVLVKVVNHVPNNITLHWHGIRQLQSGWADGPSYVTQCPIQTNQNYVYNFTIIGQRGTLFWHAHISWLRATVYGPLIILPKRHAPYPFPKPHKEVPIIFGEWWNVDPEVVISQALQTGNGPNVSDAYTINGLPGPLYNCSKKDTFRLKVKPGKTYLLRLISAALNDELFFSIANHSITVVEADAVYVKPFKTNILLITPGQTTNVLLKAKPHYPNATFLMLARPYFTGRGTFDNSTVAGILEYKKPSNSSSSTSLKSHPLFRPILPQINATSFVANFTSKLRSLANSRFPANVPKTVERRFFFTVGLGTNPCPKNQTCQGPTNTTKFAASMNNISFALPSVAMLQSHFFAQSNSVYSTDFPIIPPKPFNYTGTPPNNTNVSNGTKVVVLKFNTSVELVMQGTSILGAESHPLHLHGFNFFVVGQGFGNFDPNNDPSNFNLVDPVERNTVGVPSGGWVAIRFLADNPGVWLMHCHFDVHLSWGLRMAWVVQDGKLPNQKLPPPPSDLPKC
;
A
#
# COMPACT_ATOMS: atom_id res chain seq x y z
N MET A 1 -43.69 -35.00 39.22
CA MET A 1 -44.91 -35.85 39.18
C MET A 1 -45.02 -36.50 37.80
N SER A 2 -45.69 -37.64 37.69
CA SER A 2 -46.14 -38.25 36.41
C SER A 2 -47.32 -37.41 35.85
N PHE A 3 -47.85 -37.50 34.60
CA PHE A 3 -48.11 -38.62 33.67
C PHE A 3 -47.97 -38.12 32.20
N VAL A 4 -47.44 -38.87 31.21
CA VAL A 4 -47.98 -40.06 30.49
C VAL A 4 -49.25 -39.70 29.68
N PHE A 5 -49.24 -39.79 28.34
CA PHE A 5 -49.46 -41.04 27.58
C PHE A 5 -48.56 -41.25 26.32
N ARG A 6 -48.67 -42.46 25.72
CA ARG A 6 -47.92 -42.98 24.56
C ARG A 6 -48.86 -43.39 23.41
N GLY A 7 -48.33 -43.40 22.19
CA GLY A 7 -48.77 -44.26 21.07
C GLY A 7 -49.94 -43.73 20.21
N THR A 8 -50.21 -44.27 19.02
CA THR A 8 -49.47 -45.32 18.28
C THR A 8 -49.72 -45.22 16.75
N ARG A 9 -49.03 -46.04 15.95
CA ARG A 9 -49.00 -46.05 14.48
C ARG A 9 -49.79 -47.23 13.91
N ALA A 10 -50.70 -46.99 12.97
CA ALA A 10 -51.33 -48.02 12.12
C ALA A 10 -51.94 -47.39 10.85
N ASP A 11 -52.24 -48.25 9.86
CA ASP A 11 -53.18 -48.10 8.72
C ASP A 11 -52.95 -46.98 7.68
N ILE A 12 -53.32 -47.10 6.40
CA ILE A 12 -53.19 -48.11 5.31
C ILE A 12 -54.01 -47.53 4.14
N GLU A 13 -53.36 -47.39 2.97
CA GLU A 13 -53.84 -47.39 1.56
C GLU A 13 -55.21 -46.81 1.10
N SER A 14 -55.27 -46.50 -0.22
CA SER A 14 -56.41 -45.93 -1.00
C SER A 14 -56.77 -44.45 -0.72
N GLY A 15 -57.33 -43.66 -1.66
CA GLY A 15 -57.59 -43.88 -3.10
C GLY A 15 -58.10 -42.60 -3.81
N PHE A 16 -57.89 -42.48 -5.13
CA PHE A 16 -58.44 -41.41 -6.00
C PHE A 16 -59.93 -41.66 -6.37
N PRO A 17 -60.70 -40.71 -7.00
CA PRO A 17 -60.44 -39.29 -7.29
C PRO A 17 -61.61 -38.29 -7.02
N GLY A 18 -61.30 -36.97 -6.99
CA GLY A 18 -61.89 -35.98 -7.92
C GLY A 18 -63.22 -35.25 -7.62
N HIS A 19 -63.14 -33.91 -7.46
CA HIS A 19 -63.95 -32.94 -8.23
C HIS A 19 -63.33 -31.53 -8.21
N ILE A 20 -63.55 -30.71 -9.26
CA ILE A 20 -63.16 -29.29 -9.32
C ILE A 20 -64.35 -28.46 -9.83
N PRO A 21 -64.76 -27.42 -9.09
CA PRO A 21 -65.46 -26.25 -9.64
C PRO A 21 -64.56 -25.00 -9.68
N GLU A 22 -64.98 -24.00 -10.46
CA GLU A 22 -64.13 -22.89 -10.91
C GLU A 22 -63.98 -21.71 -9.91
N ARG A 23 -62.93 -20.89 -10.12
CA ARG A 23 -62.68 -19.64 -9.38
C ARG A 23 -63.40 -18.43 -10.01
N PRO A 24 -64.14 -17.60 -9.24
CA PRO A 24 -64.39 -16.22 -9.64
C PRO A 24 -63.11 -15.38 -9.45
N ALA A 25 -62.71 -14.62 -10.47
CA ALA A 25 -61.45 -13.87 -10.47
C ALA A 25 -61.53 -12.58 -9.62
N MET A 26 -60.95 -12.57 -8.42
CA MET A 26 -60.79 -11.34 -7.64
C MET A 26 -59.70 -10.45 -8.26
N ARG A 27 -60.11 -9.41 -8.99
CA ARG A 27 -59.21 -8.45 -9.65
C ARG A 27 -58.60 -7.50 -8.62
N ILE A 28 -57.48 -7.90 -8.00
CA ILE A 28 -56.68 -7.03 -7.14
C ILE A 28 -56.14 -5.87 -8.00
N HIS A 29 -56.57 -4.65 -7.72
CA HIS A 29 -55.93 -3.46 -8.28
C HIS A 29 -54.52 -3.36 -7.71
N ALA A 30 -53.51 -3.31 -8.59
CA ALA A 30 -52.14 -3.03 -8.21
C ALA A 30 -52.10 -1.72 -7.40
N ALA A 31 -51.54 -1.77 -6.20
CA ALA A 31 -51.39 -0.59 -5.36
C ALA A 31 -50.61 0.48 -6.13
N ARG A 32 -51.24 1.64 -6.40
CA ARG A 32 -50.52 2.77 -7.01
C ARG A 32 -49.32 3.09 -6.11
N PRO A 33 -48.11 3.26 -6.67
CA PRO A 33 -46.97 3.71 -5.89
C PRO A 33 -47.34 5.05 -5.26
N VAL A 34 -47.28 5.14 -3.93
CA VAL A 34 -47.60 6.36 -3.20
C VAL A 34 -46.51 7.38 -3.55
N SER A 35 -46.83 8.32 -4.44
CA SER A 35 -45.89 9.33 -4.97
C SER A 35 -45.66 10.46 -3.96
N MET A 36 -45.18 10.07 -2.78
CA MET A 36 -44.81 10.90 -1.64
C MET A 36 -43.48 10.31 -1.14
N ASN A 37 -42.36 11.03 -1.04
CA ASN A 37 -42.27 12.41 -0.60
C ASN A 37 -41.12 13.21 -1.26
N SER A 38 -40.71 12.96 -2.51
CA SER A 38 -39.63 13.76 -3.13
C SER A 38 -39.93 15.27 -3.12
N LEU A 39 -41.16 15.66 -3.47
CA LEU A 39 -41.61 17.06 -3.40
C LEU A 39 -41.74 17.57 -1.96
N ALA A 40 -42.29 16.78 -1.04
CA ALA A 40 -42.45 17.20 0.36
C ALA A 40 -41.11 17.32 1.10
N PHE A 41 -40.14 16.44 0.81
CA PHE A 41 -38.78 16.52 1.30
C PHE A 41 -38.06 17.73 0.72
N LEU A 42 -38.21 18.01 -0.58
CA LEU A 42 -37.71 19.23 -1.20
C LEU A 42 -38.31 20.49 -0.56
N VAL A 43 -39.62 20.54 -0.32
CA VAL A 43 -40.29 21.63 0.39
C VAL A 43 -39.79 21.77 1.84
N THR A 44 -39.52 20.65 2.53
CA THR A 44 -38.96 20.65 3.89
C THR A 44 -37.52 21.20 3.90
N VAL A 45 -36.70 20.84 2.90
CA VAL A 45 -35.35 21.37 2.72
C VAL A 45 -35.37 22.86 2.35
N ILE A 46 -36.30 23.30 1.50
CA ILE A 46 -36.48 24.72 1.16
C ILE A 46 -36.97 25.53 2.37
N LEU A 47 -37.88 24.98 3.19
CA LEU A 47 -38.31 25.61 4.45
C LEU A 47 -37.14 25.70 5.45
N LEU A 48 -36.33 24.65 5.60
CA LEU A 48 -35.09 24.73 6.38
C LEU A 48 -34.16 25.82 5.80
N PHE A 49 -33.96 25.86 4.49
CA PHE A 49 -33.09 26.87 3.86
C PHE A 49 -33.57 28.31 4.09
N MET A 50 -34.88 28.57 4.09
CA MET A 50 -35.43 29.88 4.44
C MET A 50 -35.28 30.19 5.94
N ILE A 51 -35.50 29.23 6.83
CA ILE A 51 -35.39 29.41 8.28
C ILE A 51 -33.93 29.61 8.72
N LEU A 52 -32.99 28.86 8.14
CA LEU A 52 -31.55 28.94 8.42
C LEU A 52 -30.93 30.26 7.92
N ASN A 53 -31.53 30.93 6.93
CA ASN A 53 -31.13 32.26 6.48
C ASN A 53 -31.85 33.40 7.25
N SER A 54 -32.68 33.10 8.26
CA SER A 54 -33.36 34.11 9.06
C SER A 54 -32.43 34.74 10.11
N HIS A 55 -32.06 35.99 9.89
CA HIS A 55 -31.01 36.70 10.64
C HIS A 55 -31.40 37.12 12.09
N GLN A 56 -32.42 36.49 12.69
CA GLN A 56 -32.98 36.84 14.01
C GLN A 56 -33.15 35.66 14.99
N MET A 57 -32.84 34.42 14.59
CA MET A 57 -33.04 33.22 15.44
C MET A 57 -31.75 32.73 16.09
N SER A 58 -31.84 32.22 17.33
CA SER A 58 -30.65 31.77 18.08
C SER A 58 -30.17 30.37 17.63
N PRO A 59 -28.85 30.07 17.65
CA PRO A 59 -28.31 28.78 17.20
C PRO A 59 -28.91 27.58 17.93
N ASN A 60 -29.18 27.72 19.24
CA ASN A 60 -29.76 26.66 20.05
C ASN A 60 -31.21 26.34 19.65
N PHE A 61 -31.99 27.34 19.22
CA PHE A 61 -33.35 27.13 18.72
C PHE A 61 -33.33 26.45 17.34
N LEU A 62 -32.42 26.87 16.45
CA LEU A 62 -32.15 26.19 15.17
C LEU A 62 -31.81 24.70 15.38
N LEU A 63 -30.92 24.39 16.33
CA LEU A 63 -30.52 23.02 16.65
C LEU A 63 -31.72 22.15 17.05
N TRP A 64 -32.56 22.61 17.99
CA TRP A 64 -33.75 21.87 18.43
C TRP A 64 -34.81 21.73 17.33
N LEU A 65 -34.96 22.75 16.48
CA LEU A 65 -35.91 22.71 15.36
C LEU A 65 -35.47 21.71 14.27
N VAL A 66 -34.16 21.66 13.94
CA VAL A 66 -33.59 20.67 13.03
C VAL A 66 -33.75 19.25 13.60
N VAL A 67 -33.48 19.04 14.89
CA VAL A 67 -33.70 17.74 15.57
C VAL A 67 -35.19 17.34 15.54
N GLY A 68 -36.11 18.29 15.76
CA GLY A 68 -37.56 18.04 15.65
C GLY A 68 -37.99 17.61 14.25
N VAL A 69 -37.54 18.31 13.21
CA VAL A 69 -37.82 17.93 11.81
C VAL A 69 -37.20 16.58 11.45
N PHE A 70 -36.00 16.27 11.96
CA PHE A 70 -35.34 14.98 11.74
C PHE A 70 -36.10 13.81 12.40
N LEU A 71 -36.59 14.00 13.64
CA LEU A 71 -37.44 13.02 14.33
C LEU A 71 -38.79 12.82 13.62
N MET A 72 -39.39 13.89 13.11
CA MET A 72 -40.67 13.82 12.39
C MET A 72 -40.53 13.15 11.01
N ALA A 73 -39.44 13.43 10.28
CA ALA A 73 -39.14 12.78 9.00
C ALA A 73 -38.77 11.29 9.16
N THR A 74 -38.06 10.92 10.22
CA THR A 74 -37.70 9.51 10.51
C THR A 74 -38.91 8.71 10.98
N THR A 75 -39.77 9.26 11.84
CA THR A 75 -41.03 8.58 12.23
C THR A 75 -42.00 8.44 11.07
N LEU A 76 -42.14 9.44 10.19
CA LEU A 76 -42.93 9.31 8.95
C LEU A 76 -42.40 8.21 8.02
N ARG A 77 -41.07 8.11 7.84
CA ARG A 77 -40.47 7.02 7.05
C ARG A 77 -40.67 5.65 7.71
N MET A 78 -40.52 5.55 9.03
CA MET A 78 -40.76 4.32 9.77
C MET A 78 -42.23 3.88 9.70
N PHE A 79 -43.18 4.82 9.75
CA PHE A 79 -44.60 4.53 9.55
C PHE A 79 -44.87 4.01 8.13
N ALA A 80 -44.26 4.62 7.11
CA ALA A 80 -44.39 4.15 5.72
C ALA A 80 -43.81 2.73 5.52
N THR A 81 -42.63 2.42 6.07
CA THR A 81 -42.08 1.06 5.99
C THR A 81 -42.91 0.05 6.79
N CYS A 82 -43.48 0.43 7.94
CA CYS A 82 -44.44 -0.40 8.66
C CYS A 82 -45.72 -0.67 7.86
N GLN A 83 -46.28 0.33 7.17
CA GLN A 83 -47.43 0.10 6.27
C GLN A 83 -47.07 -0.81 5.10
N GLN A 84 -45.87 -0.66 4.52
CA GLN A 84 -45.41 -1.50 3.42
C GLN A 84 -45.18 -2.95 3.85
N LEU A 85 -44.57 -3.18 5.02
CA LEU A 85 -44.46 -4.49 5.66
C LEU A 85 -45.84 -5.08 6.02
N GLN A 86 -46.79 -4.26 6.48
CA GLN A 86 -48.14 -4.73 6.80
C GLN A 86 -48.95 -5.07 5.55
N ALA A 87 -48.72 -4.38 4.42
CA ALA A 87 -49.28 -4.75 3.12
C ALA A 87 -48.66 -6.06 2.59
N GLN A 88 -47.34 -6.22 2.73
CA GLN A 88 -46.62 -7.42 2.32
C GLN A 88 -46.99 -8.65 3.18
N ALA A 89 -47.16 -8.47 4.49
CA ALA A 89 -47.70 -9.49 5.39
C ALA A 89 -49.14 -9.87 5.02
N ARG A 90 -49.99 -8.91 4.61
CA ARG A 90 -51.34 -9.18 4.08
C ARG A 90 -51.31 -9.94 2.75
N SER A 91 -50.36 -9.66 1.84
CA SER A 91 -50.24 -10.44 0.60
C SER A 91 -49.72 -11.86 0.83
N HIS A 92 -48.78 -12.05 1.77
CA HIS A 92 -48.35 -13.40 2.16
C HIS A 92 -49.46 -14.17 2.91
N ALA A 93 -50.25 -13.50 3.75
CA ALA A 93 -51.44 -14.11 4.36
C ALA A 93 -52.48 -14.50 3.31
N ALA A 94 -52.76 -13.66 2.31
CA ALA A 94 -53.67 -13.98 1.21
C ALA A 94 -53.15 -15.14 0.34
N ALA A 95 -51.84 -15.22 0.10
CA ALA A 95 -51.22 -16.35 -0.60
C ALA A 95 -51.32 -17.66 0.22
N ALA A 96 -51.07 -17.62 1.53
CA ALA A 96 -51.22 -18.76 2.42
C ALA A 96 -52.69 -19.23 2.54
N SER A 97 -53.65 -18.30 2.57
CA SER A 97 -55.09 -18.60 2.48
C SER A 97 -55.51 -19.20 1.13
N GLY A 98 -54.67 -19.12 0.10
CA GLY A 98 -54.87 -19.81 -1.18
C GLY A 98 -54.33 -21.24 -1.23
N MET A 99 -53.69 -21.75 -0.16
CA MET A 99 -52.97 -23.03 -0.16
C MET A 99 -53.28 -23.97 1.03
N LEU A 100 -54.30 -23.71 1.86
CA LEU A 100 -54.63 -24.56 3.02
C LEU A 100 -56.11 -24.86 3.20
N SER A 101 -56.46 -26.15 3.09
CA SER A 101 -57.74 -26.77 3.49
C SER A 101 -57.60 -28.30 3.38
N HIS A 102 -57.67 -29.13 4.43
CA HIS A 102 -57.60 -28.95 5.89
C HIS A 102 -56.39 -29.81 6.41
N THR A 103 -55.84 -29.74 7.63
CA THR A 103 -56.43 -29.64 8.99
C THR A 103 -55.48 -29.03 10.04
N GLU A 104 -56.06 -28.62 11.19
CA GLU A 104 -55.47 -28.23 12.49
C GLU A 104 -54.06 -27.59 12.56
N LEU A 105 -54.01 -26.25 12.62
CA LEU A 105 -52.90 -25.49 13.21
C LEU A 105 -53.08 -25.37 14.73
N ARG A 106 -52.32 -26.10 15.55
CA ARG A 106 -52.20 -25.83 17.00
C ARG A 106 -51.00 -24.93 17.29
N LEU A 107 -51.29 -23.70 17.67
CA LEU A 107 -50.31 -22.65 17.97
C LEU A 107 -49.92 -22.72 19.44
N HIS A 108 -48.63 -22.93 19.74
CA HIS A 108 -48.07 -22.83 21.09
C HIS A 108 -46.83 -21.93 21.10
N MET A 109 -46.87 -20.90 21.94
CA MET A 109 -45.74 -20.06 22.36
C MET A 109 -45.76 -19.98 23.90
N PRO A 110 -44.67 -19.51 24.54
CA PRO A 110 -43.28 -19.92 24.42
C PRO A 110 -42.83 -20.55 25.79
N PRO A 111 -41.54 -20.70 26.18
CA PRO A 111 -40.67 -19.57 26.53
C PRO A 111 -39.13 -19.76 26.38
N SER A 112 -38.40 -18.66 26.62
CA SER A 112 -37.04 -18.52 27.20
C SER A 112 -35.96 -19.64 27.17
N ILE A 113 -34.76 -19.25 26.69
CA ILE A 113 -33.42 -19.42 27.30
C ILE A 113 -33.09 -20.76 28.00
N ALA A 114 -32.11 -21.50 27.47
CA ALA A 114 -31.33 -22.50 28.21
C ALA A 114 -29.90 -22.67 27.65
N PHE A 115 -28.90 -22.76 28.54
CA PHE A 115 -27.51 -23.16 28.24
C PHE A 115 -27.22 -24.55 28.83
N ALA A 116 -26.97 -25.57 28.00
CA ALA A 116 -26.45 -26.89 28.39
C ALA A 116 -26.22 -27.78 27.14
N THR A 117 -25.33 -28.79 27.09
CA THR A 117 -24.07 -29.11 27.81
C THR A 117 -23.24 -30.11 26.97
N ARG A 118 -21.99 -30.38 27.38
CA ARG A 118 -21.03 -31.43 26.93
C ARG A 118 -21.63 -32.65 26.18
N GLY A 119 -20.99 -33.03 25.05
CA GLY A 119 -21.14 -34.39 24.50
C GLY A 119 -20.16 -34.74 23.36
N ARG A 120 -19.43 -35.85 23.50
CA ARG A 120 -18.66 -36.59 22.46
C ARG A 120 -17.87 -35.79 21.40
N LEU A 121 -16.54 -35.72 21.57
CA LEU A 121 -15.60 -35.63 20.42
C LEU A 121 -14.32 -36.47 20.63
N GLN A 122 -14.49 -37.70 21.11
CA GLN A 122 -13.39 -38.63 21.41
C GLN A 122 -12.95 -39.50 20.21
N GLY A 123 -13.57 -39.32 19.03
CA GLY A 123 -13.34 -40.14 17.83
C GLY A 123 -12.38 -39.55 16.77
N LEU A 124 -12.00 -38.27 16.87
CA LEU A 124 -11.29 -37.57 15.78
C LEU A 124 -9.76 -37.53 15.92
N ARG A 125 -9.19 -38.26 16.89
CA ARG A 125 -7.73 -38.34 17.10
C ARG A 125 -7.02 -39.40 16.24
N LEU A 126 -7.73 -40.03 15.29
CA LEU A 126 -7.19 -41.09 14.41
C LEU A 126 -7.32 -40.77 12.89
N GLN A 127 -7.93 -39.65 12.50
CA GLN A 127 -8.08 -39.26 11.08
C GLN A 127 -7.25 -38.04 10.65
N LEU A 128 -6.58 -37.34 11.58
CA LEU A 128 -5.65 -36.24 11.25
C LEU A 128 -4.23 -36.70 10.84
N ALA A 129 -4.03 -38.00 10.59
CA ALA A 129 -2.72 -38.61 10.37
C ALA A 129 -2.34 -38.88 8.89
N LEU A 130 -3.21 -38.54 7.92
CA LEU A 130 -3.04 -38.97 6.52
C LEU A 130 -3.26 -37.88 5.44
N LEU A 131 -3.59 -36.64 5.79
CA LEU A 131 -3.85 -35.55 4.82
C LEU A 131 -3.32 -34.17 5.27
N ASP A 132 -2.00 -34.00 5.31
CA ASP A 132 -1.31 -33.19 4.29
C ASP A 132 0.19 -33.57 4.24
N ARG A 133 0.89 -33.28 3.14
CA ARG A 133 2.25 -33.78 2.85
C ARG A 133 3.21 -32.68 2.38
N GLU A 134 3.13 -31.49 2.98
CA GLU A 134 4.01 -30.36 2.65
C GLU A 134 4.51 -29.54 3.86
N PHE A 135 4.63 -30.17 5.04
CA PHE A 135 5.45 -29.65 6.15
C PHE A 135 6.92 -30.06 5.97
N ASP A 136 7.85 -29.09 5.95
CA ASP A 136 9.29 -29.29 5.75
C ASP A 136 10.04 -29.10 7.08
N ASP A 137 11.13 -29.85 7.33
CA ASP A 137 11.81 -29.92 8.64
C ASP A 137 12.20 -28.55 9.25
N LEU A 138 12.35 -27.53 8.41
CA LEU A 138 12.74 -26.18 8.85
C LEU A 138 11.68 -25.55 9.76
N ASP A 139 10.39 -25.79 9.55
CA ASP A 139 9.34 -25.24 10.41
C ASP A 139 9.29 -25.99 11.76
N TYR A 140 9.64 -27.28 11.78
CA TYR A 140 9.79 -28.07 13.01
C TYR A 140 11.02 -27.62 13.82
N ASP A 141 12.15 -27.36 13.16
CA ASP A 141 13.35 -26.77 13.77
C ASP A 141 13.11 -25.32 14.25
N THR A 142 12.31 -24.52 13.52
CA THR A 142 11.97 -23.14 13.93
C THR A 142 10.99 -23.12 15.10
N LEU A 143 10.04 -24.05 15.19
CA LEU A 143 9.22 -24.23 16.38
C LEU A 143 10.06 -24.69 17.58
N ARG A 144 10.95 -25.67 17.41
CA ARG A 144 11.92 -26.07 18.47
C ARG A 144 12.81 -24.94 18.95
N ALA A 145 13.27 -24.07 18.04
CA ALA A 145 14.08 -22.90 18.38
C ALA A 145 13.29 -21.75 19.04
N LEU A 146 11.95 -21.83 19.05
CA LEU A 146 11.08 -20.92 19.80
C LEU A 146 10.69 -21.51 21.17
N ASP A 147 10.62 -22.83 21.30
CA ASP A 147 10.45 -23.53 22.59
C ASP A 147 11.74 -23.53 23.44
N SER A 148 12.93 -23.61 22.82
CA SER A 148 14.20 -23.79 23.53
C SER A 148 14.61 -22.64 24.44
N ASP A 149 14.15 -21.42 24.13
CA ASP A 149 14.54 -20.19 24.84
C ASP A 149 13.61 -19.85 26.02
N ASN A 150 12.67 -20.74 26.37
CA ASN A 150 11.73 -20.55 27.48
C ASN A 150 11.75 -21.68 28.54
N ALA A 151 12.88 -22.39 28.65
CA ALA A 151 13.13 -23.35 29.73
C ALA A 151 13.40 -22.63 31.05
N SER A 152 12.33 -22.28 31.77
CA SER A 152 12.41 -21.52 33.03
C SER A 152 13.04 -22.33 34.17
N THR A 153 14.09 -21.79 34.80
CA THR A 153 14.51 -22.20 36.14
C THR A 153 13.58 -21.59 37.20
N ALA A 154 12.31 -21.99 37.16
CA ALA A 154 11.31 -21.62 38.16
C ALA A 154 11.36 -22.62 39.33
N THR A 155 11.76 -22.15 40.52
CA THR A 155 11.75 -22.98 41.74
C THR A 155 10.31 -23.16 42.25
N SER A 156 9.92 -24.41 42.45
CA SER A 156 8.70 -24.82 43.16
C SER A 156 8.64 -24.21 44.56
N MET A 157 7.46 -23.77 44.99
CA MET A 157 7.23 -23.41 46.39
C MET A 157 7.04 -24.67 47.25
N SER A 158 7.46 -24.61 48.52
CA SER A 158 7.24 -25.69 49.49
C SER A 158 5.81 -25.69 50.05
N GLU A 159 5.41 -26.78 50.71
CA GLU A 159 4.08 -26.87 51.34
C GLU A 159 3.91 -25.87 52.48
N GLU A 160 4.99 -25.55 53.19
CA GLU A 160 5.03 -24.58 54.28
C GLU A 160 4.86 -23.16 53.72
N GLU A 161 5.55 -22.82 52.63
CA GLU A 161 5.42 -21.54 51.93
C GLU A 161 4.01 -21.36 51.33
N ILE A 162 3.43 -22.42 50.75
CA ILE A 162 2.08 -22.38 50.21
C ILE A 162 1.07 -22.21 51.34
N ASN A 163 1.19 -22.95 52.45
CA ASN A 163 0.25 -22.86 53.57
C ASN A 163 0.34 -21.54 54.35
N ALA A 164 1.44 -20.80 54.24
CA ALA A 164 1.55 -19.43 54.76
C ALA A 164 0.72 -18.39 53.98
N LEU A 165 0.26 -18.69 52.76
CA LEU A 165 -0.57 -17.78 51.95
C LEU A 165 -2.02 -17.72 52.46
N PRO A 166 -2.66 -16.53 52.57
CA PRO A 166 -4.00 -16.40 53.15
C PRO A 166 -5.08 -17.25 52.48
N VAL A 167 -5.68 -18.16 53.26
CA VAL A 167 -6.91 -18.89 52.90
C VAL A 167 -8.06 -18.41 53.75
N HIS A 168 -9.20 -18.12 53.12
CA HIS A 168 -10.44 -17.77 53.82
C HIS A 168 -11.65 -18.40 53.13
N LYS A 169 -12.79 -18.45 53.81
CA LYS A 169 -14.06 -18.90 53.22
C LYS A 169 -14.78 -17.73 52.57
N HIS A 170 -15.15 -17.88 51.30
CA HIS A 170 -15.84 -16.84 50.54
C HIS A 170 -17.20 -16.50 51.16
N LYS A 171 -17.48 -15.21 51.43
CA LYS A 171 -18.73 -14.72 52.03
C LYS A 171 -19.30 -13.54 51.24
N VAL A 172 -20.43 -13.77 50.56
CA VAL A 172 -21.28 -12.71 49.97
C VAL A 172 -22.13 -12.04 51.07
N THR A 173 -22.41 -10.75 50.94
CA THR A 173 -23.04 -9.89 51.98
C THR A 173 -24.29 -9.17 51.49
N GLY A 174 -25.35 -9.95 51.22
CA GLY A 174 -26.70 -9.39 51.02
C GLY A 174 -27.24 -8.68 52.28
N PRO A 175 -28.24 -7.77 52.13
CA PRO A 175 -28.54 -6.76 53.14
C PRO A 175 -29.59 -7.18 54.18
N GLU A 176 -29.27 -6.97 55.46
CA GLU A 176 -30.25 -6.94 56.55
C GLU A 176 -30.72 -5.49 56.80
N ASN A 177 -32.03 -5.27 56.92
CA ASN A 177 -32.59 -4.02 57.44
C ASN A 177 -32.79 -4.16 58.95
N VAL A 178 -32.23 -3.26 59.75
CA VAL A 178 -32.68 -2.97 61.12
C VAL A 178 -32.72 -1.45 61.28
N ASP A 179 -33.78 -0.95 61.90
CA ASP A 179 -34.02 0.48 62.12
C ASP A 179 -33.04 1.12 63.15
N GLY A 180 -33.15 2.44 63.30
CA GLY A 180 -33.42 2.88 64.68
C GLY A 180 -32.46 3.85 65.36
N SER A 181 -32.17 4.99 64.72
CA SER A 181 -32.07 6.30 65.39
C SER A 181 -30.84 6.61 66.29
N SER A 182 -30.71 7.91 66.58
CA SER A 182 -29.87 8.53 67.62
C SER A 182 -28.34 8.48 67.41
N LEU A 183 -27.57 9.48 67.86
CA LEU A 183 -27.72 10.95 67.87
C LEU A 183 -26.36 11.53 68.28
N GLN A 184 -26.11 12.82 67.99
CA GLN A 184 -25.00 13.61 68.56
C GLN A 184 -23.58 13.11 68.19
N HIS A 185 -22.50 13.87 68.43
CA HIS A 185 -22.18 15.28 68.13
C HIS A 185 -20.66 15.42 68.37
N ALA A 186 -20.06 16.56 68.00
CA ALA A 186 -18.70 16.97 68.41
C ALA A 186 -17.52 16.14 67.83
N SER A 187 -16.32 16.70 67.62
CA SER A 187 -15.92 18.12 67.56
C SER A 187 -14.55 18.30 66.87
N SER A 188 -14.20 19.57 66.61
CA SER A 188 -12.85 20.16 66.50
C SER A 188 -11.71 19.39 67.21
N SER A 189 -10.44 19.50 66.81
CA SER A 189 -9.64 20.73 66.64
C SER A 189 -8.26 20.42 65.99
N SER A 190 -7.36 21.34 65.59
CA SER A 190 -7.37 22.80 65.29
C SER A 190 -6.09 23.16 64.49
N ALA A 191 -6.09 24.34 63.83
CA ALA A 191 -4.93 24.99 63.19
C ALA A 191 -4.05 25.75 64.26
N PRO A 192 -3.12 26.71 63.94
CA PRO A 192 -2.58 27.23 62.67
C PRO A 192 -1.02 27.17 62.59
N VAL A 193 -0.29 27.88 61.70
CA VAL A 193 0.24 29.28 61.81
C VAL A 193 0.95 29.67 60.46
N GLU A 194 1.24 30.94 60.10
CA GLU A 194 0.39 32.10 59.76
C GLU A 194 1.24 33.31 59.26
N ALA A 195 1.20 33.64 57.95
CA ALA A 195 1.73 34.88 57.32
C ALA A 195 1.09 35.02 55.91
N SER A 196 0.41 36.09 55.46
CA SER A 196 0.72 37.55 55.39
C SER A 196 1.76 37.89 54.29
N PHE A 197 1.63 38.90 53.40
CA PHE A 197 0.71 40.06 53.18
C PHE A 197 0.23 40.07 51.70
N GLY A 198 -0.65 40.96 51.18
CA GLY A 198 -1.46 42.05 51.76
C GLY A 198 -1.53 43.31 50.85
N ALA A 199 -2.75 43.84 50.60
CA ALA A 199 -3.12 45.03 49.78
C ALA A 199 -2.90 44.93 48.24
N LYS A 200 -3.73 45.44 47.30
CA LYS A 200 -4.83 46.45 47.19
C LYS A 200 -4.41 47.86 46.71
N GLU A 201 -5.12 48.32 45.66
CA GLU A 201 -5.84 49.61 45.45
C GLU A 201 -5.99 49.88 43.93
N MET A 202 -6.73 50.86 43.41
CA MET A 202 -8.14 51.29 43.54
C MET A 202 -8.29 52.61 42.74
N ASP A 203 -9.36 52.76 41.95
CA ASP A 203 -10.14 53.98 41.62
C ASP A 203 -11.07 53.66 40.42
N ALA A 204 -12.34 54.09 40.29
CA ALA A 204 -13.03 55.37 40.52
C ALA A 204 -12.82 56.38 39.36
N ASP A 205 -13.84 57.02 38.73
CA ASP A 205 -15.31 56.84 38.69
C ASP A 205 -15.78 57.38 37.27
N SER A 206 -16.98 57.84 36.86
CA SER A 206 -18.24 58.30 37.48
C SER A 206 -19.38 58.53 36.44
N ILE A 207 -20.54 59.03 36.92
CA ILE A 207 -21.57 59.83 36.18
C ILE A 207 -22.55 59.09 35.23
N PHE A 208 -23.79 58.88 35.76
CA PHE A 208 -25.12 59.27 35.23
C PHE A 208 -25.50 59.05 33.73
N SER A 209 -26.73 58.64 33.37
CA SER A 209 -28.01 58.64 34.11
C SER A 209 -29.09 57.71 33.51
N LYS A 210 -30.15 57.42 34.30
CA LYS A 210 -31.58 57.24 33.92
C LYS A 210 -31.94 56.19 32.82
N LEU A 211 -32.99 55.37 32.91
CA LEU A 211 -34.21 55.34 33.75
C LEU A 211 -34.78 53.89 33.81
N ARG A 212 -35.56 53.59 34.88
CA ARG A 212 -36.84 52.82 34.95
C ARG A 212 -37.24 51.87 33.79
N LEU A 213 -37.88 50.71 33.98
CA LEU A 213 -38.49 49.95 35.10
C LEU A 213 -38.71 48.49 34.58
N THR A 214 -38.46 47.41 35.32
CA THR A 214 -39.43 46.54 36.05
C THR A 214 -40.71 46.10 35.28
N LYS A 215 -41.32 44.92 35.47
CA LYS A 215 -41.17 43.82 36.45
C LYS A 215 -42.11 42.66 36.06
N GLN A 216 -41.92 41.47 36.67
CA GLN A 216 -42.99 40.48 36.98
C GLN A 216 -43.76 39.88 35.78
N ASP A 217 -44.53 38.81 35.90
CA ASP A 217 -44.74 37.81 36.97
C ASP A 217 -44.86 36.42 36.28
N GLY A 218 -44.99 35.27 36.94
CA GLY A 218 -45.12 34.96 38.37
C GLY A 218 -45.18 33.43 38.55
N SER A 219 -45.16 32.94 39.79
CA SER A 219 -45.12 31.51 40.12
C SER A 219 -46.43 31.02 40.76
N MET A 220 -46.48 29.72 41.09
CA MET A 220 -47.50 29.02 41.91
C MET A 220 -48.84 28.70 41.21
N LYS A 221 -49.64 27.70 41.64
CA LYS A 221 -49.43 26.41 42.35
C LYS A 221 -50.76 25.64 42.24
N GLU A 222 -50.72 24.30 42.33
CA GLU A 222 -51.54 23.38 43.17
C GLU A 222 -51.58 21.95 42.56
N GLN A 223 -51.26 20.91 43.35
CA GLN A 223 -52.17 19.89 43.96
C GLN A 223 -52.96 19.04 42.93
N VAL A 224 -53.15 17.71 43.07
CA VAL A 224 -53.41 16.90 44.28
C VAL A 224 -52.78 15.48 44.24
N SER A 225 -52.08 15.12 45.32
CA SER A 225 -51.95 13.78 45.98
C SER A 225 -52.10 12.44 45.20
N LYS A 226 -51.01 11.63 45.15
CA LYS A 226 -50.84 10.41 45.99
C LYS A 226 -49.51 9.65 45.80
N ARG A 227 -48.97 9.17 46.95
CA ARG A 227 -48.00 8.06 47.17
C ARG A 227 -46.66 8.05 46.42
N MET A 228 -45.59 8.26 47.20
CA MET A 228 -44.27 7.62 46.99
C MET A 228 -44.24 6.26 47.71
N ASP A 229 -43.47 5.30 47.18
CA ASP A 229 -42.36 4.55 47.84
C ASP A 229 -42.07 3.23 47.08
N GLY A 230 -40.85 2.68 47.15
CA GLY A 230 -40.54 1.31 46.68
C GLY A 230 -39.26 1.08 45.85
N SER A 231 -38.09 1.17 46.50
CA SER A 231 -36.83 0.41 46.22
C SER A 231 -36.16 0.39 44.83
N MET A 232 -34.87 0.75 44.81
CA MET A 232 -33.83 0.08 44.01
C MET A 232 -33.14 -0.99 44.88
N LYS A 233 -32.73 -2.14 44.31
CA LYS A 233 -31.63 -2.98 44.84
C LYS A 233 -31.09 -4.01 43.85
N ASP A 234 -29.91 -4.51 44.21
CA ASP A 234 -29.21 -5.75 43.81
C ASP A 234 -28.68 -5.91 42.38
N LEU A 235 -27.34 -5.77 42.27
CA LEU A 235 -26.50 -6.37 41.22
C LEU A 235 -25.06 -6.51 41.79
N GLU A 236 -24.77 -7.63 42.48
CA GLU A 236 -23.48 -7.89 43.14
C GLU A 236 -22.51 -8.76 42.30
N ASN A 237 -21.23 -8.77 42.66
CA ASN A 237 -20.14 -9.43 41.90
C ASN A 237 -20.01 -10.93 42.21
N GLU A 238 -20.01 -11.78 41.17
CA GLU A 238 -19.72 -13.21 41.28
C GLU A 238 -18.24 -13.53 40.96
N LEU A 239 -17.44 -13.84 41.99
CA LEU A 239 -16.04 -14.23 41.84
C LEU A 239 -15.92 -15.59 41.12
N THR A 240 -15.01 -15.68 40.13
CA THR A 240 -14.82 -16.91 39.32
C THR A 240 -13.36 -17.37 39.35
N CYS A 241 -13.12 -18.64 39.67
CA CYS A 241 -11.76 -19.20 39.77
C CYS A 241 -11.21 -19.52 38.36
N SER A 242 -10.23 -18.76 37.88
CA SER A 242 -9.74 -18.87 36.50
C SER A 242 -8.92 -20.14 36.18
N ILE A 243 -8.83 -21.11 37.10
CA ILE A 243 -8.10 -22.38 36.93
C ILE A 243 -9.07 -23.52 36.55
N CYS A 244 -10.18 -23.67 37.29
CA CYS A 244 -11.26 -24.58 36.91
C CYS A 244 -12.34 -23.93 36.01
N LEU A 245 -12.36 -22.59 35.93
CA LEU A 245 -13.37 -21.78 35.25
C LEU A 245 -14.77 -21.89 35.88
N GLU A 246 -14.84 -22.23 37.16
CA GLU A 246 -16.08 -22.35 37.94
C GLU A 246 -16.20 -21.17 38.93
N GLN A 247 -17.44 -20.78 39.24
CA GLN A 247 -17.73 -19.72 40.21
C GLN A 247 -17.41 -20.16 41.64
N VAL A 248 -16.99 -19.18 42.46
CA VAL A 248 -16.60 -19.35 43.86
C VAL A 248 -17.82 -19.14 44.75
N ASN A 249 -18.34 -20.22 45.33
CA ASN A 249 -19.61 -20.20 46.05
C ASN A 249 -19.43 -19.76 47.51
N ARG A 250 -20.53 -19.37 48.15
CA ARG A 250 -20.53 -18.90 49.55
C ARG A 250 -20.16 -20.06 50.50
N GLY A 251 -18.94 -20.03 51.02
CA GLY A 251 -18.36 -21.06 51.89
C GLY A 251 -17.12 -21.76 51.32
N ASP A 252 -16.83 -21.62 50.03
CA ASP A 252 -15.67 -22.24 49.37
C ASP A 252 -14.35 -21.68 49.91
N LEU A 253 -13.31 -22.53 49.96
CA LEU A 253 -11.98 -22.17 50.45
C LEU A 253 -11.17 -21.49 49.34
N VAL A 254 -10.94 -20.19 49.52
CA VAL A 254 -10.25 -19.32 48.58
C VAL A 254 -8.86 -18.99 49.11
N ARG A 255 -7.82 -19.25 48.32
CA ARG A 255 -6.46 -18.77 48.58
C ARG A 255 -6.22 -17.50 47.76
N SER A 256 -5.81 -16.44 48.43
CA SER A 256 -5.44 -15.17 47.83
C SER A 256 -3.92 -15.08 47.68
N LEU A 257 -3.43 -14.76 46.48
CA LEU A 257 -2.00 -14.51 46.26
C LEU A 257 -1.64 -13.06 46.62
N PRO A 258 -0.36 -12.71 46.86
CA PRO A 258 0.04 -11.33 47.19
C PRO A 258 -0.32 -10.32 46.09
N CYS A 259 -0.45 -10.78 44.84
CA CYS A 259 -0.96 -10.01 43.69
C CYS A 259 -2.50 -9.90 43.65
N LEU A 260 -3.18 -10.06 44.80
CA LEU A 260 -4.62 -9.98 45.05
C LEU A 260 -5.56 -10.89 44.22
N HIS A 261 -5.02 -11.65 43.27
CA HIS A 261 -5.78 -12.65 42.52
C HIS A 261 -6.19 -13.82 43.44
N GLN A 262 -7.45 -14.22 43.33
CA GLN A 262 -8.10 -15.20 44.20
C GLN A 262 -8.50 -16.45 43.42
N PHE A 263 -8.31 -17.62 44.02
CA PHE A 263 -8.61 -18.91 43.42
C PHE A 263 -9.12 -19.90 44.48
N HIS A 264 -9.88 -20.92 44.09
CA HIS A 264 -10.09 -22.09 44.94
C HIS A 264 -8.72 -22.66 45.36
N ALA A 265 -8.49 -22.82 46.67
CA ALA A 265 -7.20 -23.26 47.22
C ALA A 265 -6.72 -24.57 46.55
N ASN A 266 -7.62 -25.56 46.48
CA ASN A 266 -7.39 -26.86 45.83
C ASN A 266 -7.00 -26.77 44.34
N CYS A 267 -7.28 -25.66 43.65
CA CYS A 267 -6.92 -25.46 42.24
C CYS A 267 -5.58 -24.72 42.08
N ILE A 268 -5.25 -23.77 42.96
CA ILE A 268 -4.01 -22.98 42.87
C ILE A 268 -2.81 -23.69 43.51
N ASP A 269 -3.02 -24.47 44.57
CA ASP A 269 -1.92 -25.11 45.30
C ASP A 269 -1.09 -26.08 44.43
N PRO A 270 -1.69 -26.95 43.59
CA PRO A 270 -0.93 -27.79 42.66
C PRO A 270 -0.11 -26.98 41.64
N TRP A 271 -0.58 -25.78 41.27
CA TRP A 271 0.12 -24.88 40.36
C TRP A 271 1.30 -24.18 41.05
N LEU A 272 1.15 -23.73 42.30
CA LEU A 272 2.24 -23.15 43.09
C LEU A 272 3.36 -24.16 43.36
N ARG A 273 3.01 -25.42 43.65
CA ARG A 273 3.97 -26.53 43.77
C ARG A 273 4.81 -26.76 42.51
N GLN A 274 4.30 -26.41 41.33
CA GLN A 274 5.00 -26.64 40.05
C GLN A 274 5.70 -25.39 39.51
N GLN A 275 5.18 -24.19 39.77
CA GLN A 275 5.56 -22.96 39.06
C GLN A 275 5.80 -21.74 39.99
N GLY A 276 5.47 -21.81 41.27
CA GLY A 276 5.69 -20.74 42.26
C GLY A 276 5.06 -19.36 41.95
N THR A 277 4.18 -19.29 40.95
CA THR A 277 3.75 -18.03 40.31
C THR A 277 2.25 -18.03 40.00
N CYS A 278 1.62 -16.85 40.06
CA CYS A 278 0.22 -16.66 39.72
C CYS A 278 -0.08 -17.09 38.27
N PRO A 279 -1.10 -17.95 38.01
CA PRO A 279 -1.46 -18.35 36.65
C PRO A 279 -1.76 -17.16 35.72
N VAL A 280 -2.45 -16.14 36.26
CA VAL A 280 -2.99 -14.98 35.52
C VAL A 280 -1.92 -13.94 35.22
N CYS A 281 -1.22 -13.44 36.24
CA CYS A 281 -0.28 -12.31 36.11
C CYS A 281 1.20 -12.67 36.28
N LYS A 282 1.54 -13.97 36.45
CA LYS A 282 2.91 -14.51 36.64
C LYS A 282 3.70 -13.98 37.84
N PHE A 283 3.11 -13.19 38.72
CA PHE A 283 3.72 -12.73 39.98
C PHE A 283 4.15 -13.91 40.86
N ARG A 284 5.35 -13.88 41.45
CA ARG A 284 5.90 -14.96 42.30
C ARG A 284 5.31 -14.87 43.71
N ALA A 285 4.64 -15.92 44.18
CA ALA A 285 3.87 -15.85 45.43
C ALA A 285 4.71 -15.92 46.71
N GLY A 286 5.92 -16.49 46.66
CA GLY A 286 6.83 -16.66 47.81
C GLY A 286 7.71 -15.46 48.17
N SER A 287 7.50 -14.26 47.61
CA SER A 287 8.25 -13.07 48.03
C SER A 287 7.66 -12.51 49.33
N THR A 288 8.33 -12.75 50.46
CA THR A 288 7.97 -12.14 51.75
C THR A 288 8.11 -10.63 51.71
N TRP A 289 7.16 -9.94 52.34
CA TRP A 289 7.17 -8.48 52.45
C TRP A 289 8.22 -8.04 53.48
N GLN A 290 9.17 -7.21 53.08
CA GLN A 290 9.88 -6.31 53.98
C GLN A 290 9.43 -4.88 53.71
N GLU A 291 9.03 -4.19 54.77
CA GLU A 291 8.28 -2.95 54.74
C GLU A 291 9.21 -1.77 55.11
N SER A 292 9.36 -0.79 54.21
CA SER A 292 10.17 0.42 54.46
C SER A 292 9.78 1.60 53.55
N ARG A 293 8.65 2.23 53.91
CA ARG A 293 8.24 3.64 53.66
C ARG A 293 7.87 4.13 52.25
N GLU A 294 6.75 4.86 52.24
CA GLU A 294 6.36 5.96 51.33
C GLU A 294 6.19 5.58 49.84
N SER A 295 4.99 5.30 49.28
CA SER A 295 3.60 5.80 49.51
C SER A 295 3.39 7.28 49.16
N GLY A 296 2.46 7.67 48.27
CA GLY A 296 1.60 6.86 47.38
C GLY A 296 0.51 7.70 46.68
N SER A 297 0.20 7.40 45.42
CA SER A 297 -0.99 7.77 44.62
C SER A 297 -0.68 7.48 43.13
N ASP A 298 -0.93 6.27 42.64
CA ASP A 298 -2.23 5.72 42.17
C ASP A 298 -2.76 6.35 40.88
N ALA A 299 -2.81 5.53 39.83
CA ALA A 299 -3.33 5.90 38.51
C ALA A 299 -3.92 4.68 37.77
N SER A 300 -5.15 4.26 38.09
CA SER A 300 -5.84 3.19 37.34
C SER A 300 -7.37 3.15 37.50
N VAL A 301 -8.11 4.08 36.89
CA VAL A 301 -9.50 3.81 36.42
C VAL A 301 -9.78 4.51 35.07
N LEU A 302 -9.70 3.73 33.99
CA LEU A 302 -10.26 3.99 32.65
C LEU A 302 -10.47 2.58 32.03
N LEU A 303 -11.61 2.17 31.45
CA LEU A 303 -12.87 2.85 31.08
C LEU A 303 -14.02 1.84 31.10
N LEU A 304 -15.26 2.29 31.32
CA LEU A 304 -16.46 1.69 30.69
C LEU A 304 -17.63 2.70 30.60
N SER A 305 -17.96 3.09 29.36
CA SER A 305 -19.22 3.64 28.83
C SER A 305 -20.16 4.54 29.68
N LEU A 306 -20.33 5.80 29.23
CA LEU A 306 -21.57 6.44 28.71
C LEU A 306 -22.93 6.01 29.33
N GLN A 307 -23.90 6.87 29.67
CA GLN A 307 -24.23 8.27 29.32
C GLN A 307 -25.38 8.75 30.26
N PRO A 308 -25.93 9.99 30.19
CA PRO A 308 -25.45 11.23 29.58
C PRO A 308 -25.32 12.39 30.60
N PHE A 309 -24.78 13.55 30.21
CA PHE A 309 -25.40 14.88 30.42
C PHE A 309 -24.52 16.02 29.88
N LEU A 310 -25.18 17.11 29.51
CA LEU A 310 -24.67 18.40 29.04
C LEU A 310 -23.39 18.89 29.77
N VAL A 311 -22.27 18.96 29.05
CA VAL A 311 -21.15 19.84 29.44
C VAL A 311 -21.35 21.19 28.76
N ASN A 312 -21.74 22.20 29.54
CA ASN A 312 -21.69 23.59 29.10
C ASN A 312 -20.24 23.97 28.76
N GLY A 313 -20.04 24.69 27.66
CA GLY A 313 -18.76 25.33 27.39
C GLY A 313 -18.53 26.47 28.38
N HIS A 314 -17.57 26.30 29.29
CA HIS A 314 -16.93 27.41 30.00
C HIS A 314 -15.49 27.54 29.53
N GLY A 315 -15.21 28.62 28.81
CA GLY A 315 -13.84 28.99 28.46
C GLY A 315 -13.10 29.46 29.71
N GLY A 316 -12.02 28.76 30.07
CA GLY A 316 -11.01 29.26 31.00
C GLY A 316 -9.89 29.91 30.22
N SER A 317 -10.03 31.20 29.90
CA SER A 317 -8.93 32.00 29.35
C SER A 317 -7.84 32.19 30.39
N ASN A 318 -6.57 32.17 29.99
CA ASN A 318 -5.61 33.16 30.48
C ASN A 318 -4.42 33.30 29.54
N HIS A 319 -4.12 34.56 29.21
CA HIS A 319 -2.95 35.08 28.52
C HIS A 319 -2.64 34.51 27.12
N ASP A 320 -3.29 35.13 26.13
CA ASP A 320 -2.55 35.61 24.96
C ASP A 320 -1.29 36.37 25.37
N ASP A 321 -0.21 36.17 24.63
CA ASP A 321 0.84 37.17 24.46
C ASP A 321 1.00 37.38 22.94
N SER A 322 0.77 38.60 22.47
CA SER A 322 0.35 38.86 21.08
C SER A 322 1.52 38.98 20.08
N GLY A 323 2.28 37.89 19.94
CA GLY A 323 3.31 37.71 18.91
C GLY A 323 2.91 36.64 17.89
N GLY A 324 3.05 36.93 16.59
CA GLY A 324 2.59 36.06 15.49
C GLY A 324 3.34 34.73 15.36
N HIS A 325 2.98 33.74 16.19
CA HIS A 325 3.54 32.39 16.16
C HIS A 325 2.80 31.46 15.19
N LYS A 326 3.56 30.79 14.31
CA LYS A 326 3.07 29.60 13.59
C LYS A 326 2.64 28.53 14.60
N VAL A 327 1.46 27.96 14.41
CA VAL A 327 1.03 26.74 15.11
C VAL A 327 1.98 25.60 14.71
N ASP A 328 2.79 25.11 15.66
CA ASP A 328 3.72 24.03 15.40
C ASP A 328 3.03 22.66 15.46
N LEU A 329 2.62 22.20 14.27
CA LEU A 329 2.03 20.88 14.01
C LEU A 329 2.94 19.71 14.45
N HIS A 330 4.23 19.94 14.68
CA HIS A 330 5.19 18.92 15.13
C HIS A 330 5.36 18.86 16.66
N THR A 331 4.62 19.66 17.43
CA THR A 331 4.62 19.58 18.89
C THR A 331 4.35 18.14 19.36
N LYS A 332 5.30 17.55 20.10
CA LYS A 332 5.31 16.12 20.45
C LYS A 332 3.98 15.62 21.05
N GLY A 333 3.32 16.46 21.86
CA GLY A 333 2.03 16.15 22.48
C GLY A 333 0.83 16.16 21.54
N LEU A 334 0.87 16.89 20.41
CA LEU A 334 -0.17 16.81 19.37
C LEU A 334 0.05 15.58 18.49
N VAL A 335 1.30 15.33 18.07
CA VAL A 335 1.69 14.14 17.29
C VAL A 335 1.31 12.84 18.03
N LEU A 336 1.58 12.77 19.35
CA LEU A 336 1.22 11.62 20.17
C LEU A 336 -0.29 11.36 20.20
N VAL A 337 -1.12 12.42 20.32
CA VAL A 337 -2.59 12.31 20.26
C VAL A 337 -3.04 11.82 18.88
N LYS A 338 -2.52 12.40 17.78
CA LYS A 338 -2.85 11.95 16.41
C LYS A 338 -2.53 10.46 16.19
N VAL A 339 -1.38 9.99 16.68
CA VAL A 339 -1.00 8.56 16.62
C VAL A 339 -1.97 7.69 17.43
N TRP A 340 -2.35 8.08 18.64
CA TRP A 340 -3.34 7.33 19.43
C TRP A 340 -4.72 7.29 18.77
N CYS A 341 -5.20 8.40 18.20
CA CYS A 341 -6.46 8.43 17.46
C CYS A 341 -6.45 7.43 16.27
N LEU A 342 -5.36 7.37 15.50
CA LEU A 342 -5.22 6.42 14.40
C LEU A 342 -5.17 4.96 14.88
N ILE A 343 -4.51 4.66 16.01
CA ILE A 343 -4.50 3.33 16.63
C ILE A 343 -5.91 2.92 17.09
N ILE A 344 -6.67 3.84 17.70
CA ILE A 344 -8.04 3.57 18.16
C ILE A 344 -8.98 3.30 16.97
N LEU A 345 -8.87 4.08 15.88
CA LEU A 345 -9.61 3.83 14.63
C LEU A 345 -9.25 2.49 14.00
N LEU A 346 -7.96 2.14 13.96
CA LEU A 346 -7.48 0.86 13.43
C LEU A 346 -8.11 -0.33 14.17
N VAL A 347 -8.02 -0.33 15.51
CA VAL A 347 -8.55 -1.42 16.35
C VAL A 347 -10.08 -1.51 16.27
N SER A 348 -10.79 -0.39 16.36
CA SER A 348 -12.26 -0.38 16.34
C SER A 348 -12.84 -0.79 14.97
N THR A 349 -12.23 -0.34 13.88
CA THR A 349 -12.64 -0.71 12.51
C THR A 349 -12.36 -2.19 12.24
N PHE A 350 -11.20 -2.71 12.67
CA PHE A 350 -10.83 -4.12 12.50
C PHE A 350 -11.74 -5.05 13.33
N ALA A 351 -12.02 -4.69 14.59
CA ALA A 351 -12.98 -5.42 15.43
C ALA A 351 -14.39 -5.39 14.83
N GLY A 352 -14.85 -4.23 14.34
CA GLY A 352 -16.12 -4.09 13.64
C GLY A 352 -16.23 -5.01 12.43
N GLY A 353 -15.22 -5.01 11.56
CA GLY A 353 -15.20 -5.81 10.32
C GLY A 353 -15.12 -7.33 10.54
N ILE A 354 -14.55 -7.79 11.66
CA ILE A 354 -14.47 -9.21 12.02
C ILE A 354 -15.67 -9.67 12.86
N SER A 355 -16.34 -8.77 13.59
CA SER A 355 -17.49 -9.11 14.45
C SER A 355 -18.59 -9.97 13.79
N PRO A 356 -18.92 -9.88 12.48
CA PRO A 356 -19.94 -10.71 11.85
C PRO A 356 -19.59 -12.21 11.77
N TYR A 357 -18.32 -12.56 11.95
CA TYR A 357 -17.90 -13.96 12.06
C TYR A 357 -18.25 -14.57 13.42
N PHE A 358 -18.28 -13.75 14.47
CA PHE A 358 -18.55 -14.17 15.85
C PHE A 358 -20.01 -13.91 16.30
N TYR A 359 -20.69 -12.93 15.70
CA TYR A 359 -22.06 -12.54 16.03
C TYR A 359 -22.99 -12.60 14.81
N ARG A 360 -24.13 -13.28 14.96
CA ARG A 360 -25.22 -13.28 13.96
C ARG A 360 -26.01 -11.98 14.01
N TRP A 361 -25.53 -10.94 13.34
CA TRP A 361 -26.27 -9.69 13.14
C TRP A 361 -27.55 -9.95 12.33
N ASN A 362 -28.68 -9.38 12.78
CA ASN A 362 -29.96 -9.45 12.09
C ASN A 362 -30.00 -8.48 10.89
N GLU A 363 -30.71 -8.82 9.81
CA GLU A 363 -30.82 -7.94 8.62
C GLU A 363 -31.46 -6.60 8.94
N SER A 364 -32.44 -6.56 9.87
CA SER A 364 -33.01 -5.32 10.37
C SER A 364 -31.97 -4.40 11.00
N PHE A 365 -30.93 -4.96 11.64
CA PHE A 365 -29.82 -4.19 12.20
C PHE A 365 -28.87 -3.68 11.12
N LEU A 366 -28.62 -4.45 10.05
CA LEU A 366 -27.84 -3.98 8.90
C LEU A 366 -28.53 -2.78 8.21
N LEU A 367 -29.85 -2.88 8.00
CA LEU A 367 -30.63 -1.79 7.40
C LEU A 367 -30.69 -0.56 8.32
N MET A 368 -30.93 -0.75 9.62
CA MET A 368 -30.95 0.34 10.59
C MET A 368 -29.56 0.99 10.77
N GLY A 369 -28.48 0.20 10.79
CA GLY A 369 -27.11 0.68 10.93
C GLY A 369 -26.60 1.45 9.71
N THR A 370 -26.96 1.02 8.50
CA THR A 370 -26.64 1.76 7.26
C THR A 370 -27.45 3.06 7.15
N GLN A 371 -28.74 3.05 7.54
CA GLN A 371 -29.55 4.27 7.62
C GLN A 371 -29.04 5.24 8.71
N PHE A 372 -28.63 4.73 9.87
CA PHE A 372 -28.04 5.52 10.95
C PHE A 372 -26.71 6.16 10.52
N ALA A 373 -25.80 5.38 9.92
CA ALA A 373 -24.52 5.88 9.41
C ALA A 373 -24.74 6.96 8.32
N GLY A 374 -25.70 6.79 7.42
CA GLY A 374 -26.08 7.80 6.44
C GLY A 374 -26.66 9.09 7.08
N GLY A 375 -27.43 8.96 8.15
CA GLY A 375 -27.93 10.09 8.94
C GLY A 375 -26.82 10.86 9.67
N VAL A 376 -25.88 10.15 10.30
CA VAL A 376 -24.69 10.74 10.94
C VAL A 376 -23.80 11.44 9.91
N PHE A 377 -23.58 10.82 8.75
CA PHE A 377 -22.80 11.42 7.66
C PHE A 377 -23.44 12.71 7.13
N LEU A 378 -24.76 12.71 6.88
CA LEU A 378 -25.48 13.90 6.44
C LEU A 378 -25.47 15.00 7.51
N GLY A 379 -25.72 14.67 8.78
CA GLY A 379 -25.71 15.63 9.89
C GLY A 379 -24.34 16.29 10.10
N THR A 380 -23.26 15.50 10.07
CA THR A 380 -21.89 16.00 10.23
C THR A 380 -21.42 16.81 9.02
N SER A 381 -21.85 16.45 7.81
CA SER A 381 -21.64 17.25 6.59
C SER A 381 -22.31 18.61 6.66
N LEU A 382 -23.56 18.69 7.13
CA LEU A 382 -24.33 19.93 7.22
C LEU A 382 -23.91 20.84 8.38
N MET A 383 -23.47 20.27 9.52
CA MET A 383 -23.09 21.05 10.71
C MET A 383 -21.64 21.50 10.72
N HIS A 384 -20.69 20.63 10.38
CA HIS A 384 -19.26 20.97 10.37
C HIS A 384 -18.83 21.37 8.96
N PHE A 385 -18.68 20.41 8.04
CA PHE A 385 -18.01 20.65 6.76
C PHE A 385 -18.63 21.77 5.92
N LEU A 386 -19.96 21.96 5.95
CA LEU A 386 -20.63 23.04 5.23
C LEU A 386 -20.46 24.41 5.90
N SER A 387 -20.41 24.46 7.23
CA SER A 387 -20.15 25.68 8.00
C SER A 387 -18.69 26.12 7.88
N ASP A 388 -17.76 25.17 8.03
CA ASP A 388 -16.32 25.39 7.90
C ASP A 388 -15.98 25.84 6.46
N ALA A 389 -16.59 25.21 5.44
CA ALA A 389 -16.44 25.64 4.05
C ALA A 389 -16.99 27.05 3.79
N ASP A 390 -18.15 27.43 4.35
CA ASP A 390 -18.69 28.79 4.17
C ASP A 390 -17.78 29.84 4.83
N ALA A 391 -17.21 29.53 6.00
CA ALA A 391 -16.17 30.38 6.61
C ALA A 391 -14.94 30.53 5.71
N THR A 392 -14.40 29.43 5.15
CA THR A 392 -13.27 29.48 4.21
C THR A 392 -13.61 30.25 2.91
N PHE A 393 -14.83 30.12 2.38
CA PHE A 393 -15.24 30.89 1.19
C PHE A 393 -15.42 32.40 1.47
N ARG A 394 -15.79 32.78 2.71
CA ARG A 394 -15.82 34.21 3.14
C ARG A 394 -14.42 34.81 3.29
N GLU A 395 -13.43 34.01 3.67
CA GLU A 395 -12.03 34.46 3.73
C GLU A 395 -11.42 34.59 2.33
N LEU A 396 -11.71 33.65 1.43
CA LEU A 396 -11.17 33.61 0.06
C LEU A 396 -11.87 34.51 -0.95
N THR A 397 -13.07 35.04 -0.66
CA THR A 397 -13.85 35.82 -1.63
C THR A 397 -14.47 37.10 -1.06
N THR A 398 -14.27 38.22 -1.76
CA THR A 398 -14.79 39.55 -1.36
C THR A 398 -16.28 39.76 -1.64
N LYS A 399 -17.01 38.71 -2.03
CA LYS A 399 -18.46 38.75 -2.31
C LYS A 399 -19.20 37.91 -1.29
N THR A 400 -20.07 38.54 -0.51
CA THR A 400 -20.93 37.93 0.49
C THR A 400 -22.04 37.09 -0.14
N TYR A 401 -21.68 35.94 -0.71
CA TYR A 401 -22.59 34.99 -1.34
C TYR A 401 -22.31 33.56 -0.83
N PRO A 402 -23.33 32.74 -0.52
CA PRO A 402 -23.16 31.45 0.15
C PRO A 402 -22.71 30.34 -0.82
N PHE A 403 -21.49 30.47 -1.36
CA PHE A 403 -20.93 29.57 -2.38
C PHE A 403 -20.87 28.10 -1.90
N ALA A 404 -20.58 27.87 -0.62
CA ALA A 404 -20.56 26.53 -0.04
C ALA A 404 -21.93 25.84 -0.15
N PHE A 405 -23.00 26.52 0.27
CA PHE A 405 -24.37 26.03 0.21
C PHE A 405 -24.87 25.85 -1.24
N MET A 406 -24.48 26.73 -2.16
CA MET A 406 -24.79 26.61 -3.58
C MET A 406 -24.14 25.36 -4.20
N LEU A 407 -22.85 25.12 -3.93
CA LEU A 407 -22.12 23.96 -4.43
C LEU A 407 -22.64 22.65 -3.83
N ALA A 408 -22.97 22.61 -2.54
CA ALA A 408 -23.61 21.47 -1.90
C ALA A 408 -24.98 21.14 -2.53
N SER A 409 -25.79 22.17 -2.82
CA SER A 409 -27.09 22.03 -3.49
C SER A 409 -26.94 21.50 -4.93
N ALA A 410 -25.96 22.00 -5.68
CA ALA A 410 -25.66 21.51 -7.03
C ALA A 410 -25.17 20.05 -7.02
N GLY A 411 -24.34 19.68 -6.05
CA GLY A 411 -23.89 18.29 -5.85
C GLY A 411 -25.06 17.34 -5.54
N TYR A 412 -26.01 17.76 -4.71
CA TYR A 412 -27.21 16.98 -4.40
C TYR A 412 -28.15 16.81 -5.61
N LEU A 413 -28.28 17.84 -6.46
CA LEU A 413 -29.02 17.72 -7.72
C LEU A 413 -28.33 16.77 -8.70
N LEU A 414 -27.00 16.75 -8.74
CA LEU A 414 -26.22 15.81 -9.56
C LEU A 414 -26.36 14.36 -9.10
N THR A 415 -26.39 14.07 -7.80
CA THR A 415 -26.61 12.70 -7.32
C THR A 415 -28.05 12.23 -7.57
N MET A 416 -29.05 13.09 -7.36
CA MET A 416 -30.45 12.79 -7.72
C MET A 416 -30.65 12.59 -9.24
N LEU A 417 -29.88 13.30 -10.08
CA LEU A 417 -29.85 13.05 -11.53
C LEU A 417 -29.23 11.68 -11.83
N GLY A 418 -28.14 11.31 -11.15
CA GLY A 418 -27.50 10.00 -11.24
C GLY A 418 -28.45 8.85 -10.90
N ASP A 419 -29.16 8.94 -9.77
CA ASP A 419 -30.17 7.95 -9.37
C ASP A 419 -31.29 7.82 -10.42
N CYS A 420 -31.77 8.94 -10.96
CA CYS A 420 -32.74 8.94 -12.07
C CYS A 420 -32.21 8.23 -13.32
N VAL A 421 -30.93 8.44 -13.69
CA VAL A 421 -30.30 7.76 -14.84
C VAL A 421 -30.13 6.26 -14.58
N VAL A 422 -29.71 5.84 -13.38
CA VAL A 422 -29.62 4.42 -13.02
C VAL A 422 -31.00 3.75 -13.06
N LEU A 423 -32.04 4.41 -12.55
CA LEU A 423 -33.43 3.94 -12.62
C LEU A 423 -33.97 3.89 -14.06
N PHE A 424 -33.50 4.77 -14.95
CA PHE A 424 -33.87 4.74 -16.38
C PHE A 424 -33.18 3.57 -17.11
N VAL A 425 -31.86 3.43 -16.96
CA VAL A 425 -31.06 2.38 -17.61
C VAL A 425 -31.50 0.98 -17.16
N THR A 426 -31.72 0.76 -15.86
CA THR A 426 -32.17 -0.54 -15.33
C THR A 426 -33.55 -0.95 -15.85
N ARG A 427 -34.43 0.02 -16.13
CA ARG A 427 -35.78 -0.20 -16.66
C ARG A 427 -35.83 -0.41 -18.18
N SER A 428 -34.78 -0.01 -18.90
CA SER A 428 -34.70 -0.21 -20.35
C SER A 428 -34.29 -1.63 -20.75
N GLY A 429 -33.65 -2.38 -19.84
CA GLY A 429 -33.13 -3.73 -20.10
C GLY A 429 -34.17 -4.87 -20.08
N GLU A 430 -35.43 -4.61 -19.73
CA GLU A 430 -36.49 -5.64 -19.62
C GLU A 430 -37.30 -5.85 -20.92
N ARG A 431 -36.93 -5.17 -22.03
CA ARG A 431 -37.75 -5.13 -23.26
C ARG A 431 -37.28 -5.98 -24.44
N GLU A 432 -36.05 -6.52 -24.43
CA GLU A 432 -35.46 -7.20 -25.59
C GLU A 432 -34.91 -8.60 -25.24
N ALA A 433 -35.81 -9.57 -25.01
CA ALA A 433 -35.46 -11.00 -24.94
C ALA A 433 -36.69 -11.92 -25.11
N ARG A 434 -37.06 -12.28 -26.36
CA ARG A 434 -38.02 -13.38 -26.66
C ARG A 434 -38.00 -13.74 -28.16
N VAL A 435 -38.27 -15.02 -28.47
CA VAL A 435 -38.45 -15.62 -29.83
C VAL A 435 -37.12 -15.77 -30.61
N GLU A 436 -36.75 -16.87 -31.30
CA GLU A 436 -37.44 -18.13 -31.70
C GLU A 436 -36.50 -19.37 -31.64
N VAL A 437 -37.01 -20.60 -31.88
CA VAL A 437 -36.25 -21.88 -31.87
C VAL A 437 -36.85 -22.92 -32.85
N GLU A 438 -36.02 -23.61 -33.64
CA GLU A 438 -36.29 -24.86 -34.42
C GLU A 438 -34.92 -25.45 -34.88
N GLU A 439 -34.71 -26.74 -35.18
CA GLU A 439 -35.34 -28.01 -34.79
C GLU A 439 -34.26 -29.14 -34.85
N GLY A 440 -34.47 -30.33 -34.25
CA GLY A 440 -33.37 -31.30 -33.97
C GLY A 440 -33.27 -32.55 -34.87
N ARG A 441 -32.28 -33.45 -34.62
CA ARG A 441 -32.40 -34.92 -34.82
C ARG A 441 -31.27 -35.80 -34.21
N ASN A 442 -31.65 -36.65 -33.24
CA ASN A 442 -31.16 -37.96 -32.77
C ASN A 442 -29.73 -38.50 -33.11
N ALA A 443 -28.98 -38.91 -32.06
CA ALA A 443 -28.33 -40.23 -31.92
C ALA A 443 -27.93 -40.54 -30.45
N ALA A 444 -27.85 -41.83 -30.07
CA ALA A 444 -27.61 -42.34 -28.70
C ALA A 444 -26.11 -42.24 -28.26
N LEU A 445 -25.68 -42.52 -27.00
CA LEU A 445 -26.18 -43.45 -25.96
C LEU A 445 -25.66 -43.09 -24.54
N HIS A 446 -26.45 -43.36 -23.49
CA HIS A 446 -26.17 -43.50 -22.02
C HIS A 446 -24.75 -43.17 -21.46
N ASP A 447 -24.55 -42.53 -20.29
CA ASP A 447 -25.39 -41.92 -19.23
C ASP A 447 -24.42 -41.04 -18.35
N HIS A 448 -24.67 -40.35 -17.22
CA HIS A 448 -25.74 -40.17 -16.20
C HIS A 448 -25.43 -38.78 -15.51
N LYS A 449 -26.15 -38.17 -14.54
CA LYS A 449 -27.31 -38.44 -13.66
C LYS A 449 -27.85 -37.09 -13.13
N GLU A 450 -29.13 -37.03 -12.73
CA GLU A 450 -29.76 -36.02 -11.81
C GLU A 450 -29.41 -34.53 -11.88
N ASP A 451 -30.37 -33.70 -12.33
CA ASP A 451 -30.68 -32.36 -11.79
C ASP A 451 -32.07 -31.90 -12.33
N GLY A 452 -32.82 -31.06 -11.59
CA GLY A 452 -33.97 -30.30 -12.16
C GLY A 452 -35.26 -30.12 -11.33
N GLU A 453 -35.33 -29.02 -10.58
CA GLU A 453 -36.48 -28.10 -10.40
C GLU A 453 -35.92 -26.89 -9.61
N ASP A 454 -35.51 -25.78 -10.22
CA ASP A 454 -36.23 -24.77 -11.02
C ASP A 454 -37.15 -23.88 -10.16
N ASP A 455 -36.73 -22.62 -9.99
CA ASP A 455 -37.43 -21.57 -9.25
C ASP A 455 -37.03 -20.21 -9.84
N ASN A 456 -38.01 -19.33 -10.10
CA ASN A 456 -37.88 -18.20 -11.04
C ASN A 456 -38.71 -16.98 -10.56
N PRO A 457 -38.41 -15.75 -11.01
CA PRO A 457 -37.64 -14.86 -10.14
C PRO A 457 -38.34 -13.53 -9.85
N VAL A 458 -37.95 -12.85 -8.77
CA VAL A 458 -37.87 -11.37 -8.69
C VAL A 458 -37.18 -10.94 -7.38
N PHE A 459 -36.48 -9.81 -7.41
CA PHE A 459 -35.92 -9.10 -6.25
C PHE A 459 -34.80 -9.76 -5.40
N LEU A 460 -33.93 -10.56 -6.02
CA LEU A 460 -32.54 -10.69 -5.57
C LEU A 460 -31.56 -10.67 -6.75
N LYS A 461 -31.44 -9.51 -7.42
CA LYS A 461 -30.37 -9.30 -8.40
C LYS A 461 -29.06 -9.25 -7.62
N THR A 462 -28.28 -10.33 -7.72
CA THR A 462 -27.02 -10.51 -7.00
C THR A 462 -26.11 -9.31 -7.22
N SER A 463 -25.62 -8.70 -6.14
CA SER A 463 -24.56 -7.71 -6.24
C SER A 463 -23.39 -8.36 -6.95
N SER A 464 -23.03 -7.86 -8.14
CA SER A 464 -21.97 -8.46 -8.92
C SER A 464 -20.64 -8.36 -8.16
N PHE A 465 -19.70 -9.22 -8.51
CA PHE A 465 -18.33 -9.11 -7.99
C PHE A 465 -17.73 -7.71 -8.27
N GLY A 466 -18.17 -7.04 -9.34
CA GLY A 466 -17.86 -5.64 -9.62
C GLY A 466 -18.47 -4.67 -8.60
N ASP A 467 -19.75 -4.81 -8.25
CA ASP A 467 -20.44 -3.91 -7.32
C ASP A 467 -19.86 -3.99 -5.90
N THR A 468 -19.53 -5.20 -5.41
CA THR A 468 -18.88 -5.35 -4.11
C THR A 468 -17.43 -4.83 -4.13
N ILE A 469 -16.70 -4.99 -5.24
CA ILE A 469 -15.39 -4.34 -5.40
C ILE A 469 -15.52 -2.82 -5.45
N LEU A 470 -16.54 -2.28 -6.12
CA LEU A 470 -16.78 -0.83 -6.20
C LEU A 470 -17.09 -0.25 -4.81
N LEU A 471 -17.93 -0.95 -4.04
CA LEU A 471 -18.24 -0.60 -2.65
C LEU A 471 -16.99 -0.66 -1.75
N ILE A 472 -16.17 -1.70 -1.85
CA ILE A 472 -14.91 -1.82 -1.10
C ILE A 472 -13.94 -0.69 -1.50
N LEU A 473 -13.79 -0.38 -2.79
CA LEU A 473 -12.95 0.71 -3.27
C LEU A 473 -13.45 2.08 -2.79
N ALA A 474 -14.76 2.32 -2.77
CA ALA A 474 -15.35 3.54 -2.23
C ALA A 474 -15.10 3.68 -0.72
N LEU A 475 -15.26 2.60 0.05
CA LEU A 475 -15.00 2.56 1.50
C LEU A 475 -13.49 2.70 1.82
N CYS A 476 -12.61 2.14 0.99
CA CYS A 476 -11.16 2.37 1.06
C CYS A 476 -10.82 3.85 0.82
N PHE A 477 -11.40 4.46 -0.23
CA PHE A 477 -11.14 5.85 -0.58
C PHE A 477 -11.64 6.81 0.52
N HIS A 478 -12.87 6.62 1.01
CA HIS A 478 -13.43 7.33 2.16
C HIS A 478 -12.51 7.23 3.40
N SER A 479 -12.02 6.01 3.70
CA SER A 479 -11.11 5.76 4.83
C SER A 479 -9.79 6.54 4.79
N VAL A 480 -9.32 6.96 3.60
CA VAL A 480 -8.11 7.78 3.46
C VAL A 480 -8.38 9.23 3.88
N PHE A 481 -9.53 9.81 3.50
CA PHE A 481 -9.88 11.19 3.89
C PHE A 481 -10.13 11.32 5.40
N GLU A 482 -10.73 10.30 6.02
CA GLU A 482 -10.86 10.22 7.48
C GLU A 482 -9.49 10.22 8.20
N GLY A 483 -8.52 9.45 7.69
CA GLY A 483 -7.16 9.45 8.21
C GLY A 483 -6.46 10.80 8.04
N ILE A 484 -6.67 11.47 6.91
CA ILE A 484 -6.17 12.82 6.64
C ILE A 484 -6.83 13.83 7.60
N ALA A 485 -8.12 13.74 7.89
CA ALA A 485 -8.81 14.64 8.82
C ALA A 485 -8.27 14.57 10.26
N VAL A 486 -7.86 13.38 10.73
CA VAL A 486 -7.13 13.24 12.01
C VAL A 486 -5.69 13.75 11.91
N GLY A 487 -5.03 13.51 10.77
CA GLY A 487 -3.65 13.95 10.53
C GLY A 487 -3.48 15.47 10.43
N VAL A 488 -4.44 16.18 9.83
CA VAL A 488 -4.40 17.64 9.62
C VAL A 488 -4.75 18.38 10.91
N ALA A 489 -5.77 17.96 11.66
CA ALA A 489 -6.30 18.59 12.88
C ALA A 489 -5.30 19.43 13.70
N ASP A 490 -5.48 20.75 13.73
CA ASP A 490 -4.48 21.69 14.27
C ASP A 490 -4.37 21.65 15.81
N THR A 491 -5.46 21.35 16.53
CA THR A 491 -5.44 21.18 17.99
C THR A 491 -5.69 19.74 18.44
N LYS A 492 -5.29 19.42 19.68
CA LYS A 492 -5.60 18.13 20.33
C LYS A 492 -7.11 17.89 20.42
N SER A 493 -7.88 18.95 20.69
CA SER A 493 -9.34 18.95 20.74
C SER A 493 -9.96 18.58 19.39
N ASP A 494 -9.41 19.09 18.28
CA ASP A 494 -9.89 18.74 16.93
C ASP A 494 -9.55 17.29 16.58
N ALA A 495 -8.36 16.81 16.95
CA ALA A 495 -7.98 15.40 16.75
C ALA A 495 -8.93 14.43 17.50
N TRP A 496 -9.28 14.75 18.75
CA TRP A 496 -10.27 13.98 19.52
C TRP A 496 -11.70 14.12 18.96
N ARG A 497 -12.12 15.32 18.52
CA ARG A 497 -13.44 15.52 17.86
C ARG A 497 -13.54 14.68 16.59
N ASN A 498 -12.51 14.71 15.75
CA ASN A 498 -12.45 13.96 14.50
C ASN A 498 -12.45 12.45 14.77
N LEU A 499 -11.71 11.96 15.77
CA LEU A 499 -11.76 10.55 16.21
C LEU A 499 -13.19 10.08 16.50
N TRP A 500 -13.95 10.81 17.31
CA TRP A 500 -15.31 10.41 17.69
C TRP A 500 -16.28 10.48 16.51
N THR A 501 -16.25 11.56 15.73
CA THR A 501 -17.07 11.73 14.52
C THR A 501 -16.85 10.60 13.49
N ILE A 502 -15.60 10.20 13.28
CA ILE A 502 -15.26 9.07 12.40
C ILE A 502 -15.73 7.75 13.01
N SER A 503 -15.43 7.49 14.28
CA SER A 503 -15.77 6.23 14.96
C SER A 503 -17.28 5.93 14.94
N LEU A 504 -18.11 6.97 15.07
CA LEU A 504 -19.58 6.86 15.09
C LEU A 504 -20.21 6.28 13.83
N HIS A 505 -19.52 6.31 12.68
CA HIS A 505 -20.04 5.75 11.43
C HIS A 505 -19.13 4.68 10.80
N LYS A 506 -17.81 4.80 10.95
CA LYS A 506 -16.82 3.85 10.39
C LYS A 506 -16.95 2.43 10.95
N ILE A 507 -17.30 2.27 12.24
CA ILE A 507 -17.48 0.95 12.87
C ILE A 507 -18.67 0.20 12.23
N PHE A 508 -19.80 0.88 12.02
CA PHE A 508 -20.98 0.28 11.38
C PHE A 508 -20.74 -0.04 9.90
N ALA A 509 -20.00 0.81 9.18
CA ALA A 509 -19.58 0.51 7.81
C ALA A 509 -18.69 -0.74 7.73
N ALA A 510 -17.76 -0.92 8.68
CA ALA A 510 -16.94 -2.12 8.77
C ALA A 510 -17.77 -3.38 9.06
N ILE A 511 -18.72 -3.32 10.00
CA ILE A 511 -19.66 -4.42 10.30
C ILE A 511 -20.43 -4.82 9.03
N ALA A 512 -20.96 -3.85 8.29
CA ALA A 512 -21.69 -4.08 7.04
C ALA A 512 -20.81 -4.74 5.96
N MET A 513 -19.56 -4.27 5.78
CA MET A 513 -18.59 -4.87 4.87
C MET A 513 -18.23 -6.32 5.27
N GLY A 514 -18.07 -6.59 6.57
CA GLY A 514 -17.83 -7.95 7.08
C GLY A 514 -18.98 -8.90 6.75
N ILE A 515 -20.23 -8.46 6.92
CA ILE A 515 -21.43 -9.24 6.55
C ILE A 515 -21.46 -9.52 5.04
N ALA A 516 -21.14 -8.54 4.19
CA ALA A 516 -21.08 -8.71 2.75
C ALA A 516 -20.00 -9.75 2.33
N LEU A 517 -18.79 -9.65 2.90
CA LEU A 517 -17.69 -10.58 2.62
C LEU A 517 -18.03 -12.04 3.02
N LEU A 518 -18.72 -12.24 4.15
CA LEU A 518 -19.16 -13.58 4.56
C LEU A 518 -20.20 -14.20 3.62
N ARG A 519 -21.06 -13.38 2.99
CA ARG A 519 -22.05 -13.86 2.01
C ARG A 519 -21.41 -14.32 0.69
N MET A 520 -20.26 -13.75 0.32
CA MET A 520 -19.57 -14.10 -0.94
C MET A 520 -18.71 -15.37 -0.85
N LEU A 521 -18.19 -15.72 0.34
CA LEU A 521 -17.16 -16.76 0.48
C LEU A 521 -17.51 -17.82 1.55
N PRO A 522 -18.53 -18.67 1.30
CA PRO A 522 -19.09 -19.59 2.32
C PRO A 522 -18.17 -20.75 2.74
N LYS A 523 -16.95 -20.88 2.20
CA LYS A 523 -15.99 -21.94 2.55
C LYS A 523 -14.59 -21.34 2.75
N ARG A 524 -14.05 -21.46 3.98
CA ARG A 524 -12.78 -20.87 4.48
C ARG A 524 -12.80 -19.36 4.81
N ALA A 525 -13.92 -18.84 5.30
CA ALA A 525 -14.13 -17.40 5.50
C ALA A 525 -13.14 -16.67 6.44
N PHE A 526 -12.87 -17.17 7.67
CA PHE A 526 -12.23 -16.35 8.73
C PHE A 526 -10.90 -15.70 8.34
N LEU A 527 -9.92 -16.49 7.89
CA LEU A 527 -8.60 -15.98 7.50
C LEU A 527 -8.68 -15.02 6.31
N VAL A 528 -9.66 -15.20 5.42
CA VAL A 528 -9.86 -14.36 4.24
C VAL A 528 -10.52 -13.04 4.61
N THR A 529 -11.58 -13.05 5.43
CA THR A 529 -12.21 -11.83 5.97
C THR A 529 -11.23 -11.05 6.83
N ALA A 530 -10.47 -11.71 7.72
CA ALA A 530 -9.44 -11.06 8.52
C ALA A 530 -8.30 -10.46 7.66
N ALA A 531 -7.84 -11.18 6.62
CA ALA A 531 -6.83 -10.67 5.70
C ALA A 531 -7.32 -9.48 4.86
N TYR A 532 -8.58 -9.48 4.42
CA TYR A 532 -9.16 -8.32 3.72
C TYR A 532 -9.42 -7.14 4.65
N SER A 533 -9.91 -7.35 5.87
CA SER A 533 -10.03 -6.28 6.88
C SER A 533 -8.68 -5.70 7.29
N PHE A 534 -7.62 -6.52 7.34
CA PHE A 534 -6.25 -6.06 7.56
C PHE A 534 -5.68 -5.33 6.34
N ALA A 535 -5.91 -5.83 5.12
CA ALA A 535 -5.46 -5.17 3.89
C ALA A 535 -6.14 -3.81 3.68
N PHE A 536 -7.44 -3.70 3.96
CA PHE A 536 -8.20 -2.45 3.99
C PHE A 536 -7.61 -1.43 4.97
N ALA A 537 -7.09 -1.91 6.11
CA ALA A 537 -6.46 -1.08 7.13
C ALA A 537 -4.97 -0.74 6.87
N VAL A 538 -4.32 -1.42 5.91
CA VAL A 538 -2.87 -1.35 5.67
C VAL A 538 -2.51 -0.94 4.22
N SER A 539 -3.50 -0.67 3.35
CA SER A 539 -3.28 -0.31 1.95
C SER A 539 -2.72 1.12 1.77
N SER A 540 -1.43 1.29 2.05
CA SER A 540 -0.70 2.55 1.82
C SER A 540 -0.40 2.78 0.33
N PRO A 541 -0.48 4.02 -0.17
CA PRO A 541 0.08 4.39 -1.48
C PRO A 541 1.61 4.29 -1.50
N ILE A 542 2.22 4.39 -2.69
CA ILE A 542 3.68 4.50 -2.80
C ILE A 542 4.07 5.97 -2.65
N GLY A 543 4.60 6.30 -1.46
CA GLY A 543 5.08 7.61 -1.09
C GLY A 543 6.59 7.73 -1.30
N ILE A 544 7.03 8.85 -1.85
CA ILE A 544 8.44 9.23 -1.89
C ILE A 544 8.73 10.13 -0.70
N GLU A 545 9.68 9.72 0.14
CA GLU A 545 9.93 10.28 1.47
C GLU A 545 11.43 10.49 1.72
N LEU A 546 11.78 11.58 2.41
CA LEU A 546 13.13 11.82 2.94
C LEU A 546 13.40 10.91 4.14
N LYS A 547 14.55 10.23 4.14
CA LYS A 547 14.95 9.35 5.24
C LYS A 547 16.45 9.39 5.52
N ASN A 548 16.80 9.50 6.80
CA ASN A 548 18.19 9.43 7.26
C ASN A 548 18.74 8.01 7.07
N VAL A 549 19.87 7.90 6.37
CA VAL A 549 20.60 6.65 6.13
C VAL A 549 22.09 6.86 6.41
N THR A 550 22.69 5.94 7.17
CA THR A 550 24.11 5.96 7.52
C THR A 550 24.89 4.96 6.67
N ARG A 551 26.01 5.40 6.07
CA ARG A 551 27.03 4.58 5.41
C ARG A 551 28.40 5.23 5.63
N LEU A 552 29.49 4.46 5.63
CA LEU A 552 30.86 5.01 5.78
C LEU A 552 31.04 5.89 7.04
N CYS A 553 30.29 5.64 8.11
CA CYS A 553 30.10 6.49 9.30
C CYS A 553 29.38 7.84 9.09
N THR A 554 29.11 8.27 7.86
CA THR A 554 28.34 9.48 7.56
C THR A 554 26.84 9.18 7.51
N THR A 555 26.04 10.00 8.20
CA THR A 555 24.57 9.97 8.09
C THR A 555 24.09 11.16 7.28
N LYS A 556 23.28 10.92 6.26
CA LYS A 556 22.56 11.98 5.52
C LYS A 556 21.11 11.58 5.29
N SER A 557 20.26 12.58 5.10
CA SER A 557 18.92 12.36 4.54
C SER A 557 19.05 12.05 3.05
N ILE A 558 18.29 11.07 2.57
CA ILE A 558 18.20 10.70 1.16
C ILE A 558 16.74 10.54 0.74
N VAL A 559 16.45 10.73 -0.54
CA VAL A 559 15.14 10.44 -1.12
C VAL A 559 14.96 8.93 -1.19
N THR A 560 13.86 8.41 -0.63
CA THR A 560 13.55 6.98 -0.59
C THR A 560 12.12 6.70 -1.02
N VAL A 561 11.83 5.47 -1.42
CA VAL A 561 10.48 5.03 -1.77
C VAL A 561 9.96 4.12 -0.66
N ASN A 562 8.85 4.51 -0.02
CA ASN A 562 8.26 3.88 1.16
C ASN A 562 9.31 3.62 2.27
N GLY A 563 10.18 4.61 2.51
CA GLY A 563 11.23 4.54 3.53
C GLY A 563 12.32 3.46 3.29
N LYS A 564 12.53 3.00 2.06
CA LYS A 564 13.46 1.90 1.71
C LYS A 564 14.55 2.35 0.73
N PHE A 565 15.79 1.89 1.00
CA PHE A 565 16.96 2.03 0.14
C PHE A 565 17.78 0.72 0.14
N PRO A 566 17.94 0.03 -1.01
CA PRO A 566 17.20 0.24 -2.27
C PRO A 566 15.69 0.14 -2.09
N GLY A 567 14.95 0.69 -3.05
CA GLY A 567 13.49 0.75 -3.05
C GLY A 567 12.80 -0.62 -3.13
N PRO A 568 11.47 -0.66 -2.95
CA PRO A 568 10.70 -1.88 -2.96
C PRO A 568 10.80 -2.65 -4.29
N ARG A 569 10.86 -3.99 -4.19
CA ARG A 569 10.76 -4.88 -5.35
C ARG A 569 9.35 -4.87 -5.90
N ILE A 570 9.22 -4.70 -7.22
CA ILE A 570 7.99 -4.99 -7.96
C ILE A 570 8.09 -6.43 -8.48
N ILE A 571 7.01 -7.20 -8.35
CA ILE A 571 6.91 -8.55 -8.92
C ILE A 571 5.60 -8.63 -9.69
N ALA A 572 5.68 -8.93 -10.97
CA ALA A 572 4.56 -9.14 -11.88
C ALA A 572 4.80 -10.39 -12.72
N ARG A 573 3.83 -10.79 -13.55
CA ARG A 573 3.98 -11.77 -14.62
C ARG A 573 3.86 -11.12 -15.99
N GLU A 574 4.41 -11.78 -16.99
CA GLU A 574 4.07 -11.49 -18.39
C GLU A 574 2.54 -11.59 -18.59
N GLY A 575 1.93 -10.52 -19.10
CA GLY A 575 0.49 -10.36 -19.26
C GLY A 575 -0.21 -9.59 -18.13
N ASP A 576 0.44 -9.35 -16.99
CA ASP A 576 -0.14 -8.55 -15.91
C ASP A 576 -0.18 -7.05 -16.30
N ARG A 577 -1.27 -6.37 -15.93
CA ARG A 577 -1.35 -4.90 -15.94
C ARG A 577 -0.85 -4.36 -14.61
N VAL A 578 0.15 -3.50 -14.65
CA VAL A 578 0.78 -2.87 -13.49
C VAL A 578 0.24 -1.46 -13.32
N LEU A 579 -0.15 -1.13 -12.10
CA LEU A 579 -0.58 0.20 -11.66
C LEU A 579 0.33 0.65 -10.52
N VAL A 580 1.04 1.76 -10.71
CA VAL A 580 1.86 2.39 -9.67
C VAL A 580 1.44 3.85 -9.50
N LYS A 581 0.65 4.11 -8.46
CA LYS A 581 0.39 5.47 -7.98
C LYS A 581 1.60 5.97 -7.19
N VAL A 582 2.34 6.91 -7.77
CA VAL A 582 3.46 7.59 -7.12
C VAL A 582 2.94 8.89 -6.49
N VAL A 583 3.24 9.11 -5.22
CA VAL A 583 2.95 10.36 -4.51
C VAL A 583 4.28 10.99 -4.06
N ASN A 584 4.51 12.26 -4.42
CA ASN A 584 5.74 12.95 -4.09
C ASN A 584 5.60 13.75 -2.79
N HIS A 585 6.27 13.34 -1.71
CA HIS A 585 6.31 14.08 -0.43
C HIS A 585 7.68 14.74 -0.14
N VAL A 586 8.56 14.84 -1.15
CA VAL A 586 9.86 15.52 -1.03
C VAL A 586 9.86 16.84 -1.83
N PRO A 587 10.69 17.84 -1.47
CA PRO A 587 10.68 19.14 -2.15
C PRO A 587 11.25 19.10 -3.58
N ASN A 588 11.91 18.01 -3.98
CA ASN A 588 12.44 17.82 -5.32
C ASN A 588 11.34 17.39 -6.30
N ASN A 589 11.39 17.90 -7.53
CA ASN A 589 10.61 17.39 -8.66
C ASN A 589 11.05 15.96 -9.02
N ILE A 590 10.10 15.03 -9.24
CA ILE A 590 10.42 13.61 -9.50
C ILE A 590 9.65 13.03 -10.69
N THR A 591 10.30 12.17 -11.47
CA THR A 591 9.65 11.16 -12.32
C THR A 591 10.27 9.79 -12.05
N LEU A 592 9.53 8.70 -12.27
CA LEU A 592 10.07 7.33 -12.25
C LEU A 592 9.99 6.70 -13.65
N HIS A 593 11.07 6.04 -14.06
CA HIS A 593 11.16 5.23 -15.27
C HIS A 593 11.21 3.73 -14.94
N TRP A 594 10.57 2.94 -15.81
CA TRP A 594 10.44 1.49 -15.70
C TRP A 594 11.44 0.82 -16.64
N HIS A 595 12.73 0.90 -16.29
CA HIS A 595 13.86 0.57 -17.16
C HIS A 595 13.65 -0.67 -18.03
N GLY A 596 13.62 -0.46 -19.35
CA GLY A 596 13.46 -1.52 -20.34
C GLY A 596 12.06 -2.09 -20.51
N ILE A 597 11.03 -1.63 -19.77
CA ILE A 597 9.63 -1.95 -20.10
C ILE A 597 9.29 -1.31 -21.45
N ARG A 598 8.72 -2.07 -22.38
CA ARG A 598 8.44 -1.59 -23.74
C ARG A 598 7.35 -0.52 -23.85
N GLN A 599 6.54 -0.30 -22.81
CA GLN A 599 5.49 0.74 -22.78
C GLN A 599 4.56 0.75 -24.02
N LEU A 600 4.21 -0.44 -24.54
CA LEU A 600 3.37 -0.56 -25.74
C LEU A 600 2.00 0.09 -25.50
N GLN A 601 1.69 1.14 -26.27
CA GLN A 601 0.52 2.00 -26.08
C GLN A 601 0.44 2.72 -24.71
N SER A 602 1.54 2.77 -23.93
CA SER A 602 1.59 3.39 -22.61
C SER A 602 2.78 4.36 -22.44
N GLY A 603 3.26 4.98 -23.51
CA GLY A 603 4.40 5.91 -23.49
C GLY A 603 4.28 7.09 -22.51
N TRP A 604 3.06 7.53 -22.17
CA TRP A 604 2.83 8.51 -21.09
C TRP A 604 3.36 8.05 -19.73
N ALA A 605 3.37 6.73 -19.49
CA ALA A 605 3.87 6.08 -18.28
C ALA A 605 5.35 5.67 -18.40
N ASP A 606 6.10 6.13 -19.41
CA ASP A 606 7.51 5.76 -19.58
C ASP A 606 8.42 6.38 -18.51
N GLY A 607 8.31 7.69 -18.25
CA GLY A 607 9.00 8.36 -17.14
C GLY A 607 10.08 9.42 -17.42
N PRO A 608 10.80 9.49 -18.55
CA PRO A 608 11.88 10.47 -18.73
C PRO A 608 11.36 11.91 -18.74
N SER A 609 11.86 12.73 -17.80
CA SER A 609 11.38 14.09 -17.57
C SER A 609 11.58 15.00 -18.79
N TYR A 610 10.55 15.77 -19.11
CA TYR A 610 10.43 16.62 -20.31
C TYR A 610 10.48 15.87 -21.66
N VAL A 611 10.54 14.53 -21.65
CA VAL A 611 10.42 13.71 -22.85
C VAL A 611 9.01 13.13 -22.96
N THR A 612 8.58 12.29 -22.01
CA THR A 612 7.21 11.73 -22.04
C THR A 612 6.22 12.41 -21.10
N GLN A 613 6.71 13.06 -20.05
CA GLN A 613 5.91 13.77 -19.06
C GLN A 613 6.71 14.95 -18.47
N CYS A 614 6.03 15.93 -17.88
CA CYS A 614 6.67 16.84 -16.94
C CYS A 614 6.81 16.20 -15.53
N PRO A 615 7.60 16.79 -14.62
CA PRO A 615 7.84 16.21 -13.31
C PRO A 615 6.60 16.17 -12.42
N ILE A 616 6.49 15.15 -11.57
CA ILE A 616 5.57 15.13 -10.45
C ILE A 616 6.11 16.10 -9.40
N GLN A 617 5.43 17.24 -9.22
CA GLN A 617 5.84 18.27 -8.27
C GLN A 617 5.55 17.84 -6.81
N THR A 618 6.10 18.55 -5.85
CA THR A 618 5.85 18.36 -4.42
C THR A 618 4.35 18.30 -4.10
N ASN A 619 3.93 17.31 -3.31
CA ASN A 619 2.54 17.00 -2.96
C ASN A 619 1.61 16.59 -4.12
N GLN A 620 2.12 16.46 -5.36
CA GLN A 620 1.36 15.90 -6.47
C GLN A 620 1.52 14.36 -6.54
N ASN A 621 0.70 13.74 -7.39
CA ASN A 621 0.69 12.31 -7.62
C ASN A 621 0.35 11.99 -9.07
N TYR A 622 0.84 10.85 -9.57
CA TYR A 622 0.61 10.36 -10.93
C TYR A 622 0.51 8.82 -10.92
N VAL A 623 -0.36 8.26 -11.76
CA VAL A 623 -0.60 6.82 -11.87
C VAL A 623 0.04 6.26 -13.15
N TYR A 624 1.22 5.66 -12.98
CA TYR A 624 1.84 4.87 -14.04
C TYR A 624 1.00 3.59 -14.28
N ASN A 625 0.48 3.44 -15.51
CA ASN A 625 -0.45 2.37 -15.90
C ASN A 625 0.04 1.73 -17.21
N PHE A 626 0.53 0.50 -17.14
CA PHE A 626 1.09 -0.22 -18.30
C PHE A 626 0.87 -1.73 -18.20
N THR A 627 0.94 -2.44 -19.33
CA THR A 627 0.78 -3.90 -19.41
C THR A 627 2.08 -4.54 -19.87
N ILE A 628 2.54 -5.59 -19.19
CA ILE A 628 3.82 -6.24 -19.51
C ILE A 628 3.62 -7.26 -20.64
N ILE A 629 4.00 -6.91 -21.85
CA ILE A 629 3.76 -7.72 -23.06
C ILE A 629 5.07 -8.32 -23.58
N GLY A 630 5.12 -9.66 -23.70
CA GLY A 630 6.22 -10.41 -24.33
C GLY A 630 7.52 -10.54 -23.51
N GLN A 631 7.74 -9.67 -22.52
CA GLN A 631 8.93 -9.64 -21.68
C GLN A 631 8.82 -10.60 -20.48
N ARG A 632 9.93 -11.21 -20.06
CA ARG A 632 9.99 -12.11 -18.88
C ARG A 632 11.41 -12.24 -18.35
N GLY A 633 11.63 -11.93 -17.08
CA GLY A 633 12.97 -11.88 -16.51
C GLY A 633 13.18 -10.87 -15.39
N THR A 634 14.32 -10.19 -15.41
CA THR A 634 14.68 -9.10 -14.51
C THR A 634 14.80 -7.78 -15.27
N LEU A 635 14.13 -6.76 -14.79
CA LEU A 635 14.35 -5.35 -15.09
C LEU A 635 14.53 -4.59 -13.76
N PHE A 636 14.54 -3.26 -13.81
CA PHE A 636 14.51 -2.42 -12.62
C PHE A 636 13.69 -1.15 -12.89
N TRP A 637 13.50 -0.33 -11.87
CA TRP A 637 12.88 0.99 -11.97
C TRP A 637 13.79 1.99 -11.25
N HIS A 638 13.79 3.24 -11.69
CA HIS A 638 14.60 4.31 -11.09
C HIS A 638 14.02 5.71 -11.36
N ALA A 639 14.49 6.73 -10.66
CA ALA A 639 14.15 8.11 -11.00
C ALA A 639 14.77 8.52 -12.36
N HIS A 640 14.04 9.29 -13.18
CA HIS A 640 14.53 9.75 -14.50
C HIS A 640 14.49 11.29 -14.62
N ILE A 641 15.06 11.91 -13.60
CA ILE A 641 15.32 13.35 -13.49
C ILE A 641 16.54 13.58 -12.58
N SER A 642 17.45 14.45 -13.01
CA SER A 642 18.71 14.77 -12.32
C SER A 642 19.51 13.53 -11.91
N TRP A 643 20.16 13.52 -10.74
CA TRP A 643 20.95 12.39 -10.21
C TRP A 643 20.23 11.62 -9.08
N LEU A 644 18.92 11.87 -8.89
CA LEU A 644 18.11 11.22 -7.84
C LEU A 644 18.14 9.69 -7.88
N ARG A 645 18.42 9.06 -9.03
CA ARG A 645 18.60 7.60 -9.13
C ARG A 645 19.85 7.06 -8.42
N ALA A 646 20.69 7.91 -7.82
CA ALA A 646 21.69 7.47 -6.84
C ALA A 646 21.05 6.81 -5.60
N THR A 647 19.77 7.09 -5.32
CA THR A 647 19.04 6.52 -4.17
C THR A 647 17.64 6.02 -4.52
N VAL A 648 16.98 6.62 -5.51
CA VAL A 648 15.63 6.25 -5.97
C VAL A 648 15.72 5.21 -7.08
N TYR A 649 15.85 3.93 -6.70
CA TYR A 649 15.80 2.77 -7.59
C TYR A 649 15.34 1.50 -6.88
N GLY A 650 14.81 0.52 -7.62
CA GLY A 650 14.45 -0.80 -7.10
C GLY A 650 14.22 -1.86 -8.20
N PRO A 651 14.19 -3.16 -7.86
CA PRO A 651 14.14 -4.23 -8.85
C PRO A 651 12.72 -4.49 -9.36
N LEU A 652 12.57 -4.82 -10.65
CA LEU A 652 11.31 -5.15 -11.31
C LEU A 652 11.42 -6.58 -11.86
N ILE A 653 10.78 -7.54 -11.18
CA ILE A 653 10.86 -8.96 -11.54
C ILE A 653 9.61 -9.35 -12.34
N ILE A 654 9.82 -9.81 -13.57
CA ILE A 654 8.77 -10.32 -14.45
C ILE A 654 8.87 -11.84 -14.47
N LEU A 655 7.98 -12.51 -13.74
CA LEU A 655 7.87 -13.96 -13.77
C LEU A 655 7.22 -14.43 -15.09
N PRO A 656 7.47 -15.68 -15.54
CA PRO A 656 6.73 -16.27 -16.66
C PRO A 656 5.21 -16.26 -16.43
N LYS A 657 4.43 -16.40 -17.51
CA LYS A 657 2.98 -16.63 -17.45
C LYS A 657 2.63 -17.77 -16.48
N ARG A 658 1.42 -17.77 -15.92
CA ARG A 658 0.96 -18.89 -15.08
C ARG A 658 1.13 -20.21 -15.85
N HIS A 659 1.60 -21.25 -15.18
CA HIS A 659 1.90 -22.58 -15.73
C HIS A 659 3.03 -22.65 -16.78
N ALA A 660 3.65 -21.54 -17.20
CA ALA A 660 4.84 -21.56 -18.05
C ALA A 660 6.12 -21.81 -17.23
N PRO A 661 6.95 -22.83 -17.54
CA PRO A 661 8.22 -23.06 -16.88
C PRO A 661 9.32 -22.14 -17.42
N TYR A 662 10.40 -21.97 -16.64
CA TYR A 662 11.66 -21.44 -17.15
C TYR A 662 12.27 -22.38 -18.22
N PRO A 663 13.09 -21.87 -19.17
CA PRO A 663 13.81 -22.71 -20.14
C PRO A 663 14.98 -23.50 -19.51
N PHE A 664 15.23 -23.32 -18.22
CA PHE A 664 16.23 -24.01 -17.40
C PHE A 664 15.56 -24.57 -16.12
N PRO A 665 16.18 -25.56 -15.43
CA PRO A 665 15.60 -26.13 -14.21
C PRO A 665 15.28 -25.07 -13.15
N LYS A 666 14.09 -25.16 -12.53
CA LYS A 666 13.60 -24.19 -11.54
C LYS A 666 14.62 -24.01 -10.40
N PRO A 667 15.08 -22.78 -10.11
CA PRO A 667 16.05 -22.52 -9.03
C PRO A 667 15.42 -22.79 -7.65
N HIS A 668 16.25 -23.16 -6.69
CA HIS A 668 15.84 -23.38 -5.30
C HIS A 668 15.43 -22.06 -4.61
N LYS A 669 16.16 -20.96 -4.88
CA LYS A 669 15.77 -19.58 -4.54
C LYS A 669 16.27 -18.61 -5.60
N GLU A 670 15.58 -17.47 -5.71
CA GLU A 670 15.95 -16.33 -6.55
C GLU A 670 16.35 -15.15 -5.67
N VAL A 671 17.43 -14.44 -6.02
CA VAL A 671 18.01 -13.36 -5.19
C VAL A 671 18.46 -12.18 -6.05
N PRO A 672 17.87 -10.98 -5.88
CA PRO A 672 18.40 -9.76 -6.48
C PRO A 672 19.77 -9.37 -5.93
N ILE A 673 20.66 -8.95 -6.82
CA ILE A 673 21.96 -8.34 -6.52
C ILE A 673 22.02 -7.06 -7.34
N ILE A 674 21.70 -5.94 -6.69
CA ILE A 674 21.70 -4.62 -7.31
C ILE A 674 23.03 -3.95 -7.00
N PHE A 675 23.78 -3.58 -8.03
CA PHE A 675 24.95 -2.71 -7.89
C PHE A 675 24.50 -1.25 -7.96
N GLY A 676 25.11 -0.39 -7.16
CA GLY A 676 24.83 1.04 -7.12
C GLY A 676 25.96 1.79 -6.43
N GLU A 677 25.96 3.12 -6.49
CA GLU A 677 27.02 3.97 -5.92
C GLU A 677 26.52 4.77 -4.71
N TRP A 678 27.44 5.20 -3.85
CA TRP A 678 27.19 6.05 -2.70
C TRP A 678 28.15 7.24 -2.67
N TRP A 679 27.57 8.44 -2.54
CA TRP A 679 28.27 9.66 -2.15
C TRP A 679 27.93 10.01 -0.71
N ASN A 680 28.89 10.52 0.05
CA ASN A 680 28.67 11.13 1.37
C ASN A 680 28.04 12.52 1.24
N VAL A 681 28.35 13.25 0.17
CA VAL A 681 27.67 14.49 -0.26
C VAL A 681 26.32 14.15 -0.93
N ASP A 682 25.41 15.11 -1.07
CA ASP A 682 24.20 14.98 -1.89
C ASP A 682 24.57 14.92 -3.40
N PRO A 683 24.18 13.87 -4.15
CA PRO A 683 24.38 13.78 -5.59
C PRO A 683 23.84 14.98 -6.38
N GLU A 684 22.76 15.62 -5.94
CA GLU A 684 22.20 16.82 -6.59
C GLU A 684 23.16 18.02 -6.48
N VAL A 685 23.88 18.15 -5.36
CA VAL A 685 24.93 19.15 -5.18
C VAL A 685 26.16 18.82 -6.04
N VAL A 686 26.53 17.53 -6.13
CA VAL A 686 27.66 17.08 -6.96
C VAL A 686 27.44 17.41 -8.44
N ILE A 687 26.27 17.08 -9.01
CA ILE A 687 26.00 17.37 -10.43
C ILE A 687 25.76 18.85 -10.72
N SER A 688 25.08 19.57 -9.82
CA SER A 688 24.87 21.01 -10.02
C SER A 688 26.18 21.80 -9.94
N GLN A 689 27.11 21.43 -9.04
CA GLN A 689 28.47 21.98 -9.03
C GLN A 689 29.23 21.67 -10.34
N ALA A 690 29.20 20.43 -10.83
CA ALA A 690 29.89 20.02 -12.05
C ALA A 690 29.38 20.78 -13.29
N LEU A 691 28.07 20.98 -13.42
CA LEU A 691 27.48 21.76 -14.52
C LEU A 691 27.78 23.27 -14.40
N GLN A 692 27.88 23.80 -13.18
CA GLN A 692 28.27 25.19 -12.93
C GLN A 692 29.73 25.46 -13.29
N THR A 693 30.69 24.65 -12.82
CA THR A 693 32.12 24.81 -13.14
C THR A 693 32.48 24.33 -14.55
N GLY A 694 31.72 23.38 -15.08
CA GLY A 694 32.01 22.69 -16.34
C GLY A 694 33.07 21.59 -16.25
N ASN A 695 33.40 21.14 -15.04
CA ASN A 695 34.34 20.04 -14.78
C ASN A 695 33.63 18.67 -14.76
N GLY A 696 34.40 17.59 -14.58
CA GLY A 696 33.89 16.31 -14.08
C GLY A 696 33.25 16.44 -12.70
N PRO A 697 32.21 15.66 -12.39
CA PRO A 697 31.67 15.53 -11.03
C PRO A 697 32.64 14.77 -10.13
N ASN A 698 32.53 15.00 -8.81
CA ASN A 698 33.24 14.19 -7.83
C ASN A 698 32.80 12.72 -7.91
N VAL A 699 33.77 11.81 -7.88
CA VAL A 699 33.55 10.35 -7.86
C VAL A 699 32.80 9.91 -6.61
N SER A 700 32.23 8.71 -6.63
CA SER A 700 31.56 8.12 -5.47
C SER A 700 32.55 7.77 -4.35
N ASP A 701 32.08 7.80 -3.11
CA ASP A 701 32.86 7.40 -1.92
C ASP A 701 32.89 5.86 -1.76
N ALA A 702 31.92 5.15 -2.36
CA ALA A 702 31.89 3.69 -2.44
C ALA A 702 30.87 3.15 -3.46
N TYR A 703 31.24 2.10 -4.18
CA TYR A 703 30.28 1.14 -4.74
C TYR A 703 29.55 0.34 -3.65
N THR A 704 28.36 -0.16 -3.99
CA THR A 704 27.48 -0.90 -3.09
C THR A 704 26.85 -2.13 -3.74
N ILE A 705 26.58 -3.17 -2.94
CA ILE A 705 25.77 -4.33 -3.32
C ILE A 705 24.50 -4.29 -2.46
N ASN A 706 23.33 -4.20 -3.09
CA ASN A 706 22.03 -4.01 -2.45
C ASN A 706 22.05 -2.82 -1.46
N GLY A 707 22.69 -1.71 -1.84
CA GLY A 707 22.83 -0.49 -1.03
C GLY A 707 23.78 -0.62 0.17
N LEU A 708 24.68 -1.62 0.19
CA LEU A 708 25.67 -1.87 1.23
C LEU A 708 27.11 -1.90 0.66
N PRO A 709 28.06 -1.07 1.15
CA PRO A 709 29.46 -1.10 0.70
C PRO A 709 30.24 -2.37 1.11
N GLY A 710 29.89 -2.97 2.24
CA GLY A 710 30.53 -4.19 2.72
C GLY A 710 31.93 -3.97 3.34
N PRO A 711 32.72 -5.05 3.54
CA PRO A 711 33.77 -5.12 4.55
C PRO A 711 35.13 -4.58 4.09
N LEU A 712 35.23 -4.03 2.87
CA LEU A 712 36.44 -3.39 2.37
C LEU A 712 36.47 -1.87 2.62
N TYR A 713 35.32 -1.27 2.94
CA TYR A 713 35.23 0.15 3.32
C TYR A 713 35.14 0.33 4.82
N ASN A 714 35.59 1.50 5.29
CA ASN A 714 35.46 1.90 6.68
C ASN A 714 33.99 1.90 7.14
N CYS A 715 33.80 1.58 8.42
CA CYS A 715 32.50 1.45 9.09
C CYS A 715 31.49 0.43 8.52
N SER A 716 31.81 -0.28 7.42
CA SER A 716 30.83 -1.04 6.62
C SER A 716 30.93 -2.58 6.77
N LYS A 717 31.81 -3.04 7.66
CA LYS A 717 32.07 -4.48 7.93
C LYS A 717 30.95 -5.20 8.70
N LYS A 718 30.11 -4.48 9.44
CA LYS A 718 28.90 -5.05 10.08
C LYS A 718 27.82 -5.28 9.02
N ASP A 719 27.47 -4.21 8.30
CA ASP A 719 26.37 -4.16 7.33
C ASP A 719 26.82 -4.64 5.94
N THR A 720 27.34 -5.86 5.88
CA THR A 720 27.76 -6.52 4.64
C THR A 720 26.66 -7.43 4.09
N PHE A 721 26.35 -7.31 2.80
CA PHE A 721 25.40 -8.22 2.13
C PHE A 721 25.87 -9.68 2.18
N ARG A 722 25.01 -10.58 2.68
CA ARG A 722 25.29 -12.02 2.87
C ARG A 722 24.31 -12.92 2.10
N LEU A 723 24.80 -13.56 1.05
CA LEU A 723 24.10 -14.60 0.31
C LEU A 723 24.28 -15.96 1.02
N LYS A 724 23.26 -16.40 1.76
CA LYS A 724 23.25 -17.69 2.47
C LYS A 724 22.77 -18.83 1.57
N VAL A 725 23.62 -19.84 1.33
CA VAL A 725 23.35 -20.98 0.43
C VAL A 725 23.29 -22.34 1.14
N LYS A 726 22.42 -23.25 0.68
CA LYS A 726 22.43 -24.69 1.04
C LYS A 726 23.38 -25.44 0.07
N PRO A 727 24.21 -26.40 0.53
CA PRO A 727 25.00 -27.25 -0.36
C PRO A 727 24.16 -27.93 -1.45
N GLY A 728 24.76 -28.14 -2.63
CA GLY A 728 24.18 -28.83 -3.78
C GLY A 728 22.99 -28.13 -4.50
N LYS A 729 22.40 -27.07 -3.92
CA LYS A 729 21.27 -26.35 -4.51
C LYS A 729 21.71 -25.28 -5.53
N THR A 730 20.87 -25.02 -6.53
CA THR A 730 21.09 -23.97 -7.55
C THR A 730 20.26 -22.73 -7.23
N TYR A 731 20.87 -21.55 -7.35
CA TYR A 731 20.29 -20.24 -7.07
C TYR A 731 20.26 -19.40 -8.35
N LEU A 732 19.18 -18.65 -8.59
CA LEU A 732 19.13 -17.64 -9.65
C LEU A 732 19.49 -16.28 -9.05
N LEU A 733 20.68 -15.77 -9.39
CA LEU A 733 21.08 -14.42 -9.01
C LEU A 733 20.61 -13.47 -10.10
N ARG A 734 19.79 -12.49 -9.71
CA ARG A 734 19.21 -11.48 -10.60
C ARG A 734 20.05 -10.22 -10.49
N LEU A 735 21.05 -10.08 -11.37
CA LEU A 735 22.00 -8.97 -11.34
C LEU A 735 21.40 -7.74 -12.03
N ILE A 736 21.53 -6.58 -11.41
CA ILE A 736 21.05 -5.28 -11.92
C ILE A 736 22.16 -4.26 -11.68
N SER A 737 22.52 -3.44 -12.68
CA SER A 737 23.38 -2.28 -12.44
C SER A 737 22.57 -0.98 -12.42
N ALA A 738 22.33 -0.48 -11.21
CA ALA A 738 21.83 0.85 -10.94
C ALA A 738 22.97 1.83 -10.59
N ALA A 739 24.23 1.47 -10.84
CA ALA A 739 25.37 2.38 -10.77
C ALA A 739 25.16 3.58 -11.71
N LEU A 740 25.71 4.73 -11.37
CA LEU A 740 25.50 5.99 -12.09
C LEU A 740 26.50 6.16 -13.22
N ASN A 741 27.79 5.88 -13.00
CA ASN A 741 28.85 6.32 -13.93
C ASN A 741 29.87 5.25 -14.35
N ASP A 742 29.90 4.07 -13.74
CA ASP A 742 30.90 3.01 -14.05
C ASP A 742 30.27 1.67 -14.47
N GLU A 743 30.90 0.97 -15.42
CA GLU A 743 30.65 -0.44 -15.72
C GLU A 743 31.38 -1.34 -14.72
N LEU A 744 30.79 -2.47 -14.30
CA LEU A 744 31.35 -3.30 -13.22
C LEU A 744 31.70 -4.71 -13.69
N PHE A 745 32.95 -5.13 -13.42
CA PHE A 745 33.31 -6.55 -13.38
C PHE A 745 32.81 -7.18 -12.08
N PHE A 746 32.12 -8.31 -12.15
CA PHE A 746 31.62 -9.08 -11.01
C PHE A 746 32.15 -10.52 -11.01
N SER A 747 32.52 -11.04 -9.83
CA SER A 747 32.94 -12.44 -9.65
C SER A 747 32.69 -12.96 -8.24
N ILE A 748 32.60 -14.29 -8.10
CA ILE A 748 32.37 -15.01 -6.83
C ILE A 748 33.52 -16.00 -6.60
N ALA A 749 34.24 -15.88 -5.49
CA ALA A 749 35.43 -16.69 -5.22
C ALA A 749 35.14 -18.20 -5.30
N ASN A 750 35.94 -18.94 -6.07
CA ASN A 750 35.84 -20.40 -6.23
C ASN A 750 34.44 -20.92 -6.60
N HIS A 751 33.64 -20.11 -7.31
CA HIS A 751 32.37 -20.49 -7.91
C HIS A 751 32.34 -20.04 -9.38
N SER A 752 31.56 -20.76 -10.18
CA SER A 752 31.27 -20.40 -11.57
C SER A 752 29.77 -20.15 -11.72
N ILE A 753 29.41 -19.22 -12.59
CA ILE A 753 28.05 -18.77 -12.83
C ILE A 753 27.67 -19.06 -14.29
N THR A 754 26.43 -19.44 -14.53
CA THR A 754 25.91 -19.70 -15.89
C THR A 754 24.94 -18.60 -16.26
N VAL A 755 25.28 -17.76 -17.25
CA VAL A 755 24.38 -16.72 -17.76
C VAL A 755 23.22 -17.39 -18.48
N VAL A 756 21.99 -16.95 -18.21
CA VAL A 756 20.76 -17.52 -18.80
C VAL A 756 19.76 -16.47 -19.33
N GLU A 757 19.94 -15.21 -18.97
CA GLU A 757 19.05 -14.11 -19.35
C GLU A 757 19.82 -12.78 -19.30
N ALA A 758 19.48 -11.85 -20.20
CA ALA A 758 19.90 -10.45 -20.15
C ALA A 758 18.71 -9.56 -20.52
N ASP A 759 18.54 -8.41 -19.87
CA ASP A 759 17.49 -7.41 -20.18
C ASP A 759 16.06 -7.98 -20.33
N ALA A 760 15.71 -8.96 -19.48
CA ALA A 760 14.46 -9.73 -19.52
C ALA A 760 14.18 -10.50 -20.84
N VAL A 761 15.25 -10.96 -21.51
CA VAL A 761 15.24 -11.91 -22.63
C VAL A 761 16.18 -13.08 -22.35
N TYR A 762 15.75 -14.31 -22.68
CA TYR A 762 16.59 -15.50 -22.48
C TYR A 762 17.71 -15.59 -23.52
N VAL A 763 18.93 -15.89 -23.05
CA VAL A 763 20.12 -16.09 -23.89
C VAL A 763 20.53 -17.57 -23.92
N LYS A 764 21.34 -17.96 -24.91
CA LYS A 764 21.94 -19.31 -24.95
C LYS A 764 22.86 -19.49 -23.73
N PRO A 765 22.63 -20.51 -22.86
CA PRO A 765 23.34 -20.58 -21.60
C PRO A 765 24.86 -20.80 -21.77
N PHE A 766 25.66 -19.92 -21.19
CA PHE A 766 27.12 -20.06 -21.16
C PHE A 766 27.69 -19.85 -19.75
N LYS A 767 28.80 -20.52 -19.47
CA LYS A 767 29.43 -20.56 -18.15
C LYS A 767 30.61 -19.60 -18.10
N THR A 768 30.73 -18.83 -17.02
CA THR A 768 31.87 -17.94 -16.75
C THR A 768 32.21 -17.90 -15.25
N ASN A 769 33.39 -17.36 -14.93
CA ASN A 769 33.81 -17.05 -13.56
C ASN A 769 33.72 -15.54 -13.27
N ILE A 770 33.75 -14.70 -14.31
CA ILE A 770 33.74 -13.24 -14.26
C ILE A 770 32.72 -12.75 -15.29
N LEU A 771 31.95 -11.74 -14.92
CA LEU A 771 30.88 -11.14 -15.71
C LEU A 771 31.09 -9.62 -15.76
N LEU A 772 30.74 -8.99 -16.89
CA LEU A 772 30.61 -7.53 -16.98
C LEU A 772 29.13 -7.16 -16.91
N ILE A 773 28.79 -6.07 -16.22
CA ILE A 773 27.48 -5.45 -16.26
C ILE A 773 27.62 -3.93 -16.31
N THR A 774 27.02 -3.30 -17.32
CA THR A 774 27.01 -1.83 -17.44
C THR A 774 25.79 -1.25 -16.72
N PRO A 775 25.79 0.02 -16.30
CA PRO A 775 24.58 0.75 -15.94
C PRO A 775 23.47 0.53 -16.97
N GLY A 776 22.23 0.37 -16.49
CA GLY A 776 21.06 0.05 -17.31
C GLY A 776 20.89 -1.44 -17.63
N GLN A 777 21.95 -2.25 -17.62
CA GLN A 777 21.81 -3.67 -17.93
C GLN A 777 21.34 -4.49 -16.75
N THR A 778 20.59 -5.56 -17.06
CA THR A 778 20.31 -6.66 -16.13
C THR A 778 20.80 -7.97 -16.71
N THR A 779 21.20 -8.90 -15.83
CA THR A 779 21.68 -10.23 -16.24
C THR A 779 21.32 -11.26 -15.17
N ASN A 780 20.61 -12.33 -15.53
CA ASN A 780 20.37 -13.43 -14.58
C ASN A 780 21.36 -14.56 -14.79
N VAL A 781 21.90 -15.04 -13.66
CA VAL A 781 22.89 -16.11 -13.65
C VAL A 781 22.53 -17.22 -12.67
N LEU A 782 22.70 -18.46 -13.10
CA LEU A 782 22.58 -19.64 -12.24
C LEU A 782 23.90 -19.89 -11.50
N LEU A 783 23.86 -19.77 -10.18
CA LEU A 783 24.91 -20.17 -9.24
C LEU A 783 24.58 -21.56 -8.70
N LYS A 784 25.41 -22.56 -9.02
CA LYS A 784 25.32 -23.89 -8.39
C LYS A 784 26.22 -23.93 -7.15
N ALA A 785 25.63 -24.19 -5.98
CA ALA A 785 26.39 -24.37 -4.75
C ALA A 785 27.19 -25.69 -4.77
N LYS A 786 28.34 -25.71 -4.10
CA LYS A 786 29.20 -26.88 -3.92
C LYS A 786 28.43 -28.02 -3.24
N PRO A 787 28.70 -29.30 -3.57
CA PRO A 787 27.88 -30.43 -3.09
C PRO A 787 27.93 -30.62 -1.57
N HIS A 788 29.05 -30.27 -0.93
CA HIS A 788 29.27 -30.40 0.51
C HIS A 788 29.56 -29.05 1.18
N TYR A 789 29.40 -28.98 2.50
CA TYR A 789 29.74 -27.79 3.28
C TYR A 789 31.27 -27.56 3.25
N PRO A 790 31.77 -26.44 2.69
CA PRO A 790 33.18 -26.31 2.35
C PRO A 790 34.07 -25.75 3.48
N ASN A 791 33.55 -25.63 4.73
CA ASN A 791 34.25 -25.03 5.88
C ASN A 791 34.87 -23.63 5.61
N ALA A 792 34.35 -22.88 4.65
CA ALA A 792 34.98 -21.68 4.11
C ALA A 792 33.97 -20.59 3.73
N THR A 793 34.45 -19.34 3.68
CA THR A 793 33.69 -18.15 3.29
C THR A 793 34.21 -17.63 1.96
N PHE A 794 33.32 -17.17 1.07
CA PHE A 794 33.68 -16.74 -0.28
C PHE A 794 33.25 -15.28 -0.49
N LEU A 795 34.17 -14.42 -0.92
CA LEU A 795 33.78 -13.07 -1.32
C LEU A 795 33.13 -13.06 -2.71
N MET A 796 32.12 -12.21 -2.85
CA MET A 796 31.57 -11.75 -4.11
C MET A 796 32.11 -10.34 -4.31
N LEU A 797 32.95 -10.08 -5.32
CA LEU A 797 33.55 -8.77 -5.55
C LEU A 797 32.98 -8.11 -6.81
N ALA A 798 32.86 -6.78 -6.78
CA ALA A 798 32.77 -5.97 -7.99
C ALA A 798 33.72 -4.77 -7.97
N ARG A 799 34.26 -4.43 -9.15
CA ARG A 799 35.21 -3.33 -9.40
C ARG A 799 34.95 -2.75 -10.80
N PRO A 800 35.19 -1.45 -11.05
CA PRO A 800 35.06 -0.85 -12.38
C PRO A 800 35.82 -1.56 -13.50
N TYR A 801 35.22 -1.49 -14.68
CA TYR A 801 35.89 -1.45 -15.96
C TYR A 801 35.88 0.00 -16.44
N PHE A 802 37.06 0.59 -16.62
CA PHE A 802 37.24 2.00 -16.98
C PHE A 802 38.35 2.16 -18.03
N THR A 803 38.11 3.02 -19.02
CA THR A 803 39.05 3.30 -20.14
C THR A 803 39.18 4.79 -20.49
N GLY A 804 38.32 5.66 -19.93
CA GLY A 804 38.36 7.10 -20.16
C GLY A 804 39.60 7.78 -19.56
N ARG A 805 39.63 9.11 -19.68
CA ARG A 805 40.70 9.97 -19.11
C ARG A 805 40.27 10.77 -17.88
N GLY A 806 39.02 10.61 -17.44
CA GLY A 806 38.48 11.26 -16.25
C GLY A 806 38.85 10.54 -14.95
N THR A 807 38.38 11.10 -13.83
CA THR A 807 38.40 10.47 -12.51
C THR A 807 37.22 9.51 -12.34
N PHE A 808 37.47 8.35 -11.73
CA PHE A 808 36.48 7.30 -11.42
C PHE A 808 36.73 6.75 -9.99
N ASP A 809 35.75 6.09 -9.37
CA ASP A 809 35.98 5.42 -8.07
C ASP A 809 36.81 4.14 -8.29
N ASN A 810 38.10 4.14 -7.94
CA ASN A 810 38.96 2.96 -8.11
C ASN A 810 38.86 1.94 -6.95
N SER A 811 37.80 1.99 -6.14
CA SER A 811 37.57 1.08 -5.02
C SER A 811 37.03 -0.30 -5.46
N THR A 812 36.57 -1.13 -4.53
CA THR A 812 36.05 -2.47 -4.82
C THR A 812 35.03 -2.86 -3.76
N VAL A 813 33.79 -3.11 -4.17
CA VAL A 813 32.71 -3.56 -3.29
C VAL A 813 32.76 -5.06 -3.05
N ALA A 814 32.42 -5.48 -1.83
CA ALA A 814 32.47 -6.88 -1.43
C ALA A 814 31.18 -7.33 -0.71
N GLY A 815 30.50 -8.31 -1.29
CA GLY A 815 29.50 -9.15 -0.62
C GLY A 815 30.12 -10.46 -0.12
N ILE A 816 29.38 -11.20 0.72
CA ILE A 816 29.78 -12.50 1.25
C ILE A 816 28.81 -13.58 0.76
N LEU A 817 29.35 -14.69 0.25
CA LEU A 817 28.63 -15.95 0.05
C LEU A 817 29.01 -16.91 1.18
N GLU A 818 28.00 -17.37 1.91
CA GLU A 818 28.11 -18.13 3.16
C GLU A 818 27.24 -19.40 3.06
N TYR A 819 27.79 -20.57 3.41
CA TYR A 819 27.03 -21.81 3.40
C TYR A 819 26.27 -22.01 4.74
N LYS A 820 25.04 -22.52 4.73
CA LYS A 820 24.38 -22.99 5.97
C LYS A 820 25.13 -24.24 6.47
N LYS A 821 25.51 -24.26 7.75
CA LYS A 821 26.08 -25.44 8.42
C LYS A 821 25.07 -26.61 8.44
N PRO A 822 25.52 -27.88 8.34
CA PRO A 822 24.69 -29.04 8.65
C PRO A 822 24.25 -29.03 10.12
N SER A 823 23.05 -29.53 10.43
CA SER A 823 22.49 -29.52 11.80
C SER A 823 23.34 -30.31 12.80
N ASN A 824 23.99 -31.38 12.36
CA ASN A 824 24.65 -32.36 13.23
C ASN A 824 26.10 -31.98 13.62
N SER A 825 26.58 -30.76 13.34
CA SER A 825 27.93 -30.33 13.73
C SER A 825 27.96 -29.76 15.16
N SER A 826 27.58 -30.56 16.15
CA SER A 826 27.59 -30.22 17.58
C SER A 826 29.01 -30.28 18.17
N SER A 827 29.91 -29.42 17.69
CA SER A 827 31.25 -29.23 18.25
C SER A 827 31.46 -27.77 18.64
N SER A 828 31.58 -27.51 19.95
CA SER A 828 32.11 -26.26 20.47
C SER A 828 33.61 -26.17 20.18
N THR A 829 33.95 -25.77 18.97
CA THR A 829 35.31 -25.36 18.61
C THR A 829 35.36 -23.84 18.52
N SER A 830 36.28 -23.25 19.29
CA SER A 830 36.64 -21.83 19.25
C SER A 830 36.83 -21.30 17.83
N LEU A 831 36.62 -19.99 17.62
CA LEU A 831 36.63 -19.31 16.32
C LEU A 831 37.99 -19.38 15.61
N LYS A 832 38.33 -20.54 15.05
CA LYS A 832 39.22 -20.64 13.90
C LYS A 832 38.53 -19.93 12.74
N SER A 833 39.12 -18.84 12.26
CA SER A 833 38.59 -18.05 11.15
C SER A 833 38.46 -18.93 9.91
N HIS A 834 37.22 -19.18 9.47
CA HIS A 834 36.96 -19.93 8.24
C HIS A 834 37.73 -19.28 7.07
N PRO A 835 38.53 -20.04 6.29
CA PRO A 835 39.35 -19.48 5.21
C PRO A 835 38.50 -18.65 4.25
N LEU A 836 38.97 -17.42 4.00
CA LEU A 836 38.29 -16.40 3.22
C LEU A 836 38.84 -16.36 1.81
N PHE A 837 38.14 -16.99 0.86
CA PHE A 837 38.52 -16.96 -0.54
C PHE A 837 38.08 -15.65 -1.20
N ARG A 838 38.96 -15.07 -2.02
CA ARG A 838 38.69 -13.88 -2.85
C ARG A 838 38.80 -14.27 -4.33
N PRO A 839 37.94 -13.75 -5.23
CA PRO A 839 38.13 -13.91 -6.66
C PRO A 839 39.24 -12.97 -7.15
N ILE A 840 39.84 -13.30 -8.30
CA ILE A 840 40.74 -12.39 -9.03
C ILE A 840 39.90 -11.72 -10.13
N LEU A 841 39.89 -10.39 -10.17
CA LEU A 841 39.18 -9.59 -11.18
C LEU A 841 40.15 -9.09 -12.27
N PRO A 842 39.69 -8.87 -13.52
CA PRO A 842 40.53 -8.37 -14.61
C PRO A 842 41.08 -6.96 -14.31
N GLN A 843 42.15 -6.55 -15.00
CA GLN A 843 42.62 -5.16 -14.96
C GLN A 843 41.48 -4.20 -15.36
N ILE A 844 41.46 -3.00 -14.78
CA ILE A 844 40.38 -2.02 -14.97
C ILE A 844 40.16 -1.66 -16.46
N ASN A 845 41.20 -1.71 -17.28
CA ASN A 845 41.20 -1.42 -18.70
C ASN A 845 41.21 -2.68 -19.59
N ALA A 846 40.69 -3.81 -19.11
CA ALA A 846 40.70 -5.10 -19.84
C ALA A 846 39.67 -5.18 -20.99
N THR A 847 39.73 -4.25 -21.95
CA THR A 847 38.81 -4.12 -23.09
C THR A 847 38.71 -5.40 -23.94
N SER A 848 39.80 -6.16 -24.07
CA SER A 848 39.82 -7.45 -24.76
C SER A 848 39.02 -8.54 -24.03
N PHE A 849 39.00 -8.53 -22.69
CA PHE A 849 38.12 -9.40 -21.90
C PHE A 849 36.65 -8.97 -22.07
N VAL A 850 36.37 -7.66 -22.08
CA VAL A 850 35.02 -7.12 -22.31
C VAL A 850 34.45 -7.62 -23.65
N ALA A 851 35.18 -7.45 -24.76
CA ALA A 851 34.72 -7.89 -26.08
C ALA A 851 34.54 -9.44 -26.16
N ASN A 852 35.39 -10.20 -25.46
CA ASN A 852 35.31 -11.67 -25.37
C ASN A 852 34.15 -12.13 -24.47
N PHE A 853 33.70 -11.31 -23.52
CA PHE A 853 32.50 -11.56 -22.73
C PHE A 853 31.23 -11.21 -23.52
N THR A 854 31.16 -10.03 -24.14
CA THR A 854 29.95 -9.60 -24.86
C THR A 854 29.66 -10.44 -26.10
N SER A 855 30.68 -10.91 -26.84
CA SER A 855 30.50 -11.78 -28.01
C SER A 855 29.89 -13.16 -27.72
N LYS A 856 29.80 -13.57 -26.45
CA LYS A 856 29.13 -14.81 -26.02
C LYS A 856 27.62 -14.65 -25.82
N LEU A 857 27.14 -13.41 -25.72
CA LEU A 857 25.71 -13.12 -25.60
C LEU A 857 25.03 -13.37 -26.96
N ARG A 858 24.14 -14.38 -27.00
CA ARG A 858 23.35 -14.76 -28.17
C ARG A 858 21.93 -15.08 -27.72
N SER A 859 20.91 -14.62 -28.45
CA SER A 859 19.51 -14.90 -28.11
C SER A 859 19.23 -16.40 -28.11
N LEU A 860 18.36 -16.88 -27.21
CA LEU A 860 18.06 -18.31 -27.06
C LEU A 860 17.58 -18.97 -28.37
N ALA A 861 16.88 -18.21 -29.22
CA ALA A 861 16.61 -18.49 -30.64
C ALA A 861 16.13 -19.93 -30.92
N ASN A 862 14.95 -20.26 -30.39
CA ASN A 862 14.26 -21.54 -30.66
C ASN A 862 12.75 -21.31 -30.87
N SER A 863 12.00 -22.36 -31.20
CA SER A 863 10.56 -22.28 -31.53
C SER A 863 9.66 -21.68 -30.44
N ARG A 864 10.08 -21.67 -29.17
CA ARG A 864 9.36 -21.03 -28.05
C ARG A 864 9.86 -19.62 -27.73
N PHE A 865 11.08 -19.30 -28.16
CA PHE A 865 11.77 -18.03 -27.90
C PHE A 865 12.55 -17.61 -29.17
N PRO A 866 11.85 -17.16 -30.23
CA PRO A 866 12.46 -16.85 -31.52
C PRO A 866 13.20 -15.51 -31.49
N ALA A 867 14.30 -15.40 -32.24
CA ALA A 867 15.06 -14.16 -32.40
C ALA A 867 14.60 -13.43 -33.68
N ASN A 868 13.60 -12.58 -33.55
CA ASN A 868 12.92 -11.91 -34.68
C ASN A 868 13.70 -10.70 -35.23
N VAL A 869 15.00 -10.88 -35.53
CA VAL A 869 15.87 -9.82 -36.05
C VAL A 869 15.42 -9.36 -37.46
N PRO A 870 15.22 -8.04 -37.69
CA PRO A 870 14.94 -7.50 -39.02
C PRO A 870 16.02 -7.88 -40.03
N LYS A 871 15.63 -8.64 -41.08
CA LYS A 871 16.53 -9.11 -42.14
C LYS A 871 16.77 -8.01 -43.18
N THR A 872 15.67 -7.45 -43.67
CA THR A 872 15.62 -6.22 -44.45
C THR A 872 15.79 -5.00 -43.54
N VAL A 873 16.23 -3.88 -44.13
CA VAL A 873 16.45 -2.60 -43.45
C VAL A 873 15.97 -1.48 -44.38
N GLU A 874 14.99 -0.69 -43.95
CA GLU A 874 14.50 0.49 -44.68
C GLU A 874 15.30 1.75 -44.37
N ARG A 875 15.80 1.88 -43.14
CA ARG A 875 16.53 3.07 -42.67
C ARG A 875 17.82 2.67 -41.98
N ARG A 876 18.94 3.17 -42.51
CA ARG A 876 20.27 3.08 -41.89
C ARG A 876 20.64 4.43 -41.27
N PHE A 877 21.27 4.38 -40.11
CA PHE A 877 21.78 5.54 -39.39
C PHE A 877 23.22 5.28 -38.95
N PHE A 878 24.06 6.32 -38.96
CA PHE A 878 25.43 6.26 -38.45
C PHE A 878 25.62 7.41 -37.45
N PHE A 879 25.66 7.09 -36.16
CA PHE A 879 25.82 8.07 -35.10
C PHE A 879 27.22 7.96 -34.50
N THR A 880 28.01 9.03 -34.58
CA THR A 880 29.16 9.19 -33.69
C THR A 880 28.66 9.46 -32.28
N VAL A 881 29.27 8.82 -31.30
CA VAL A 881 28.90 8.85 -29.89
C VAL A 881 30.15 9.18 -29.09
N GLY A 882 30.11 10.23 -28.29
CA GLY A 882 31.24 10.58 -27.43
C GLY A 882 31.16 11.95 -26.77
N LEU A 883 32.22 12.23 -26.02
CA LEU A 883 32.42 13.50 -25.34
C LEU A 883 32.75 14.63 -26.33
N GLY A 884 32.76 15.85 -25.82
CA GLY A 884 33.17 17.06 -26.51
C GLY A 884 33.24 18.25 -25.55
N THR A 885 33.28 19.45 -26.09
CA THR A 885 33.36 20.68 -25.30
C THR A 885 32.23 21.65 -25.63
N ASN A 886 31.85 22.46 -24.65
CA ASN A 886 31.06 23.67 -24.85
C ASN A 886 31.94 24.89 -24.49
N PRO A 887 31.97 25.99 -25.28
CA PRO A 887 32.68 27.20 -24.89
C PRO A 887 32.21 27.75 -23.53
N CYS A 888 33.15 28.26 -22.72
CA CYS A 888 32.79 28.90 -21.45
C CYS A 888 31.95 30.17 -21.69
N PRO A 889 30.94 30.49 -20.85
CA PRO A 889 30.22 31.76 -20.93
C PRO A 889 31.16 32.96 -20.79
N LYS A 890 30.86 34.05 -21.51
CA LYS A 890 31.62 35.29 -21.38
C LYS A 890 31.58 35.77 -19.92
N ASN A 891 32.73 36.22 -19.42
CA ASN A 891 32.95 36.66 -18.03
C ASN A 891 32.85 35.55 -16.95
N GLN A 892 33.05 34.28 -17.33
CA GLN A 892 33.24 33.17 -16.39
C GLN A 892 34.55 32.43 -16.67
N THR A 893 35.14 31.81 -15.64
CA THR A 893 36.18 30.80 -15.78
C THR A 893 35.56 29.41 -15.68
N CYS A 894 36.00 28.47 -16.52
CA CYS A 894 35.49 27.11 -16.54
C CYS A 894 36.60 26.11 -16.26
N GLN A 895 36.26 24.99 -15.62
CA GLN A 895 37.18 23.94 -15.19
C GLN A 895 37.09 22.69 -16.08
N GLY A 896 36.59 22.83 -17.31
CA GLY A 896 36.59 21.75 -18.31
C GLY A 896 37.94 21.59 -19.00
N PRO A 897 38.03 20.73 -20.04
CA PRO A 897 39.28 20.18 -20.58
C PRO A 897 40.37 21.17 -21.01
N THR A 898 40.01 22.43 -21.29
CA THR A 898 40.94 23.46 -21.77
C THR A 898 41.07 24.67 -20.83
N ASN A 899 40.47 24.64 -19.63
CA ASN A 899 40.24 25.79 -18.74
C ASN A 899 39.45 26.98 -19.36
N THR A 900 39.04 26.85 -20.62
CA THR A 900 38.26 27.84 -21.41
C THR A 900 36.97 27.24 -21.98
N THR A 901 36.70 25.97 -21.65
CA THR A 901 35.54 25.20 -22.05
C THR A 901 34.92 24.50 -20.84
N LYS A 902 33.68 24.06 -21.00
CA LYS A 902 33.02 23.05 -20.16
C LYS A 902 33.06 21.70 -20.86
N PHE A 903 33.06 20.60 -20.10
CA PHE A 903 32.70 19.30 -20.64
C PHE A 903 31.30 19.34 -21.27
N ALA A 904 31.13 18.59 -22.36
CA ALA A 904 29.88 18.32 -23.03
C ALA A 904 29.91 16.90 -23.61
N ALA A 905 28.77 16.38 -24.06
CA ALA A 905 28.70 15.08 -24.70
C ALA A 905 27.59 15.08 -25.76
N SER A 906 27.75 14.29 -26.82
CA SER A 906 26.90 14.44 -28.02
C SER A 906 26.66 13.14 -28.79
N MET A 907 25.64 13.17 -29.65
CA MET A 907 25.50 12.22 -30.76
C MET A 907 25.48 13.01 -32.08
N ASN A 908 26.31 12.61 -33.06
CA ASN A 908 26.54 13.34 -34.32
C ASN A 908 26.80 14.86 -34.13
N ASN A 909 27.58 15.22 -33.12
CA ASN A 909 27.92 16.60 -32.73
C ASN A 909 26.74 17.46 -32.22
N ILE A 910 25.59 16.83 -31.93
CA ILE A 910 24.44 17.45 -31.23
C ILE A 910 24.49 17.06 -29.75
N SER A 911 24.69 18.05 -28.88
CA SER A 911 24.47 17.98 -27.43
C SER A 911 23.01 18.34 -27.14
N PHE A 912 22.27 17.43 -26.52
CA PHE A 912 20.81 17.55 -26.45
C PHE A 912 20.36 18.29 -25.19
N ALA A 913 19.81 19.48 -25.41
CA ALA A 913 19.08 20.25 -24.41
C ALA A 913 17.68 19.66 -24.18
N LEU A 914 17.25 19.57 -22.91
CA LEU A 914 15.85 19.27 -22.59
C LEU A 914 14.98 20.50 -22.87
N PRO A 915 13.77 20.34 -23.44
CA PRO A 915 12.79 21.41 -23.51
C PRO A 915 12.14 21.66 -22.14
N SER A 916 11.36 22.74 -22.02
CA SER A 916 10.51 23.02 -20.85
C SER A 916 9.16 22.29 -20.86
N VAL A 917 8.72 21.78 -22.02
CA VAL A 917 7.44 21.09 -22.20
C VAL A 917 7.70 19.67 -22.70
N ALA A 918 6.93 18.69 -22.21
CA ALA A 918 7.10 17.28 -22.55
C ALA A 918 6.96 17.02 -24.06
N MET A 919 8.01 16.46 -24.68
CA MET A 919 8.06 16.23 -26.13
C MET A 919 6.92 15.35 -26.66
N LEU A 920 6.47 14.35 -25.88
CA LEU A 920 5.33 13.49 -26.19
C LEU A 920 4.01 14.24 -26.20
N GLN A 921 3.81 15.16 -25.24
CA GLN A 921 2.64 16.05 -25.19
C GLN A 921 2.64 16.97 -26.41
N SER A 922 3.76 17.62 -26.71
CA SER A 922 3.91 18.51 -27.86
C SER A 922 3.78 17.77 -29.20
N HIS A 923 4.19 16.49 -29.27
CA HIS A 923 3.96 15.64 -30.43
C HIS A 923 2.46 15.32 -30.60
N PHE A 924 1.80 14.81 -29.55
CA PHE A 924 0.41 14.37 -29.59
C PHE A 924 -0.57 15.51 -29.94
N PHE A 925 -0.33 16.72 -29.41
CA PHE A 925 -1.15 17.90 -29.71
C PHE A 925 -0.68 18.69 -30.95
N ALA A 926 0.27 18.16 -31.73
CA ALA A 926 0.85 18.81 -32.93
C ALA A 926 1.45 20.22 -32.68
N GLN A 927 1.94 20.47 -31.47
CA GLN A 927 2.56 21.73 -31.00
C GLN A 927 4.10 21.64 -30.94
N SER A 928 4.71 20.82 -31.80
CA SER A 928 6.16 20.53 -31.77
C SER A 928 7.07 21.70 -32.15
N ASN A 929 6.57 22.67 -32.92
CA ASN A 929 7.38 23.65 -33.67
C ASN A 929 8.26 24.58 -32.80
N SER A 930 7.95 24.73 -31.51
CA SER A 930 8.74 25.51 -30.54
C SER A 930 9.51 24.64 -29.53
N VAL A 931 9.38 23.31 -29.61
CA VAL A 931 9.82 22.35 -28.57
C VAL A 931 10.95 21.45 -29.07
N TYR A 932 10.91 21.01 -30.32
CA TYR A 932 12.00 20.26 -30.94
C TYR A 932 12.01 20.42 -32.47
N SER A 933 13.17 20.13 -33.08
CA SER A 933 13.36 20.15 -34.54
C SER A 933 13.62 18.72 -35.07
N THR A 934 13.09 18.40 -36.25
CA THR A 934 13.06 17.04 -36.82
C THR A 934 14.23 16.73 -37.76
N ASP A 935 15.26 17.58 -37.74
CA ASP A 935 16.44 17.59 -38.60
C ASP A 935 17.68 16.99 -37.91
N PHE A 936 17.50 15.98 -37.04
CA PHE A 936 18.66 15.32 -36.42
C PHE A 936 19.57 14.69 -37.51
N PRO A 937 20.88 14.98 -37.50
CA PRO A 937 21.80 14.53 -38.53
C PRO A 937 21.94 12.99 -38.52
N ILE A 938 21.53 12.34 -39.62
CA ILE A 938 21.52 10.87 -39.75
C ILE A 938 22.91 10.25 -39.94
N ILE A 939 23.90 11.10 -40.27
CA ILE A 939 25.33 10.84 -40.39
C ILE A 939 26.09 12.01 -39.74
N PRO A 940 27.32 11.85 -39.22
CA PRO A 940 28.08 12.91 -38.61
C PRO A 940 28.37 14.04 -39.62
N PRO A 941 28.12 15.31 -39.26
CA PRO A 941 28.23 16.44 -40.21
C PRO A 941 29.68 16.74 -40.63
N LYS A 942 30.68 16.19 -39.93
CA LYS A 942 32.10 16.25 -40.28
C LYS A 942 32.76 14.90 -39.98
N PRO A 943 32.96 14.03 -40.99
CA PRO A 943 33.69 12.79 -40.83
C PRO A 943 35.17 13.03 -40.46
N PHE A 944 35.73 12.16 -39.62
CA PHE A 944 37.15 12.11 -39.30
C PHE A 944 37.54 10.67 -38.92
N ASN A 945 38.81 10.43 -38.59
CA ASN A 945 39.26 9.14 -38.04
C ASN A 945 38.78 9.03 -36.57
N TYR A 946 37.55 8.55 -36.37
CA TYR A 946 36.83 8.62 -35.09
C TYR A 946 37.59 8.02 -33.91
N THR A 947 38.28 6.90 -34.11
CA THR A 947 39.08 6.23 -33.08
C THR A 947 40.57 6.60 -33.11
N GLY A 948 41.00 7.44 -34.05
CA GLY A 948 42.38 7.90 -34.21
C GLY A 948 42.63 9.23 -33.47
N THR A 949 43.41 10.12 -34.08
CA THR A 949 43.62 11.48 -33.55
C THR A 949 42.31 12.29 -33.65
N PRO A 950 41.78 12.83 -32.54
CA PRO A 950 40.58 13.67 -32.57
C PRO A 950 40.86 15.03 -33.20
N PRO A 951 39.82 15.74 -33.71
CA PRO A 951 39.99 17.07 -34.29
C PRO A 951 40.37 18.13 -33.23
N ASN A 952 41.20 19.11 -33.63
CA ASN A 952 41.64 20.22 -32.76
C ASN A 952 40.48 21.07 -32.19
N ASN A 953 39.32 21.06 -32.84
CA ASN A 953 38.10 21.71 -32.34
C ASN A 953 37.09 20.63 -31.93
N THR A 954 36.94 20.47 -30.61
CA THR A 954 36.03 19.50 -29.97
C THR A 954 34.65 20.08 -29.65
N ASN A 955 34.34 21.30 -30.11
CA ASN A 955 33.10 21.99 -29.71
C ASN A 955 31.86 21.41 -30.38
N VAL A 956 30.90 21.00 -29.54
CA VAL A 956 29.60 20.47 -29.96
C VAL A 956 28.59 21.59 -30.21
N SER A 957 27.50 21.28 -30.89
CA SER A 957 26.36 22.19 -31.05
C SER A 957 25.22 21.77 -30.11
N ASN A 958 24.62 22.70 -29.38
CA ASN A 958 23.50 22.39 -28.48
C ASN A 958 22.15 22.51 -29.22
N GLY A 959 21.23 21.56 -29.02
CA GLY A 959 19.87 21.67 -29.54
C GLY A 959 18.99 20.43 -29.34
N THR A 960 17.67 20.66 -29.26
CA THR A 960 16.66 19.61 -29.10
C THR A 960 16.26 19.07 -30.49
N LYS A 961 17.03 18.12 -31.00
CA LYS A 961 16.82 17.50 -32.33
C LYS A 961 16.36 16.05 -32.22
N VAL A 962 15.43 15.64 -33.08
CA VAL A 962 14.84 14.29 -33.10
C VAL A 962 14.93 13.63 -34.47
N VAL A 963 14.91 12.30 -34.48
CA VAL A 963 14.69 11.50 -35.69
C VAL A 963 13.23 11.05 -35.73
N VAL A 964 12.52 11.37 -36.82
CA VAL A 964 11.15 10.88 -37.05
C VAL A 964 11.18 9.58 -37.87
N LEU A 965 10.42 8.58 -37.42
CA LEU A 965 10.23 7.29 -38.08
C LEU A 965 8.73 7.04 -38.32
N LYS A 966 8.41 6.28 -39.36
CA LYS A 966 7.07 5.75 -39.58
C LYS A 966 6.87 4.50 -38.73
N PHE A 967 5.62 4.21 -38.37
CA PHE A 967 5.26 2.95 -37.73
C PHE A 967 5.75 1.75 -38.57
N ASN A 968 6.27 0.73 -37.89
CA ASN A 968 6.79 -0.52 -38.45
C ASN A 968 8.00 -0.36 -39.40
N THR A 969 8.71 0.76 -39.38
CA THR A 969 9.98 0.90 -40.13
C THR A 969 11.07 0.01 -39.52
N SER A 970 11.74 -0.79 -40.36
CA SER A 970 12.94 -1.55 -40.01
C SER A 970 14.19 -0.66 -39.99
N VAL A 971 14.86 -0.61 -38.84
CA VAL A 971 15.99 0.30 -38.56
C VAL A 971 17.27 -0.49 -38.32
N GLU A 972 18.36 0.00 -38.91
CA GLU A 972 19.74 -0.33 -38.55
C GLU A 972 20.45 0.94 -38.08
N LEU A 973 21.04 0.88 -36.88
CA LEU A 973 21.84 1.97 -36.33
C LEU A 973 23.25 1.44 -36.03
N VAL A 974 24.25 2.11 -36.59
CA VAL A 974 25.65 1.96 -36.18
C VAL A 974 25.99 3.11 -35.23
N MET A 975 26.45 2.76 -34.03
CA MET A 975 26.97 3.70 -33.04
C MET A 975 28.49 3.57 -32.98
N GLN A 976 29.19 4.65 -33.35
CA GLN A 976 30.63 4.74 -33.45
C GLN A 976 31.18 5.53 -32.26
N GLY A 977 31.93 4.87 -31.38
CA GLY A 977 32.70 5.54 -30.34
C GLY A 977 33.79 6.42 -30.94
N THR A 978 34.07 7.56 -30.30
CA THR A 978 35.14 8.49 -30.73
C THR A 978 36.25 8.58 -29.69
N SER A 979 37.41 9.10 -30.09
CA SER A 979 38.56 9.40 -29.22
C SER A 979 38.55 10.82 -28.63
N ILE A 980 37.49 11.60 -28.86
CA ILE A 980 37.37 12.99 -28.38
C ILE A 980 37.37 13.00 -26.86
N LEU A 981 38.34 13.69 -26.26
CA LEU A 981 38.67 13.73 -24.82
C LEU A 981 39.09 12.36 -24.20
N GLY A 982 39.01 11.27 -24.94
CA GLY A 982 39.40 9.92 -24.54
C GLY A 982 38.57 8.88 -25.30
N ALA A 983 39.12 7.69 -25.54
CA ALA A 983 38.34 6.56 -26.02
C ALA A 983 37.72 5.85 -24.81
N GLU A 984 36.39 5.77 -24.77
CA GLU A 984 35.67 5.27 -23.60
C GLU A 984 34.49 4.39 -24.02
N SER A 985 34.06 3.49 -23.12
CA SER A 985 32.84 2.70 -23.31
C SER A 985 31.61 3.54 -22.95
N HIS A 986 30.54 3.43 -23.72
CA HIS A 986 29.30 4.18 -23.45
C HIS A 986 28.10 3.24 -23.45
N PRO A 987 27.44 2.96 -22.30
CA PRO A 987 26.24 2.14 -22.26
C PRO A 987 25.05 2.92 -22.82
N LEU A 988 24.68 2.64 -24.07
CA LEU A 988 23.56 3.27 -24.77
C LEU A 988 22.28 2.50 -24.50
N HIS A 989 21.34 3.15 -23.82
CA HIS A 989 19.97 2.67 -23.58
C HIS A 989 18.99 3.28 -24.59
N LEU A 990 17.99 2.49 -25.01
CA LEU A 990 16.84 2.94 -25.81
C LEU A 990 15.53 2.63 -25.07
N HIS A 991 14.73 3.66 -24.80
CA HIS A 991 13.39 3.53 -24.21
C HIS A 991 12.40 2.91 -25.21
N GLY A 992 11.33 2.28 -24.70
CA GLY A 992 10.22 1.74 -25.52
C GLY A 992 10.52 0.52 -26.41
N PHE A 993 11.80 0.18 -26.61
CA PHE A 993 12.25 -0.88 -27.50
C PHE A 993 13.30 -1.78 -26.85
N ASN A 994 13.25 -3.06 -27.23
CA ASN A 994 14.44 -3.88 -27.28
C ASN A 994 15.00 -3.83 -28.71
N PHE A 995 16.32 -4.03 -28.85
CA PHE A 995 17.04 -4.08 -30.12
C PHE A 995 17.98 -5.28 -30.18
N PHE A 996 18.25 -5.77 -31.38
CA PHE A 996 19.19 -6.86 -31.63
C PHE A 996 20.59 -6.31 -31.90
N VAL A 997 21.59 -6.72 -31.12
CA VAL A 997 23.00 -6.39 -31.35
C VAL A 997 23.54 -7.30 -32.44
N VAL A 998 23.63 -6.80 -33.68
CA VAL A 998 23.98 -7.61 -34.86
C VAL A 998 25.48 -7.63 -35.13
N GLY A 999 26.24 -6.63 -34.71
CA GLY A 999 27.70 -6.57 -34.88
C GLY A 999 28.35 -5.63 -33.87
N GLN A 1000 29.64 -5.84 -33.59
CA GLN A 1000 30.48 -4.96 -32.79
C GLN A 1000 31.94 -5.12 -33.21
N GLY A 1001 32.74 -4.06 -33.14
CA GLY A 1001 34.14 -4.08 -33.57
C GLY A 1001 34.98 -2.98 -32.92
N PHE A 1002 36.28 -2.98 -33.22
CA PHE A 1002 37.22 -1.94 -32.82
C PHE A 1002 37.64 -1.11 -34.03
N GLY A 1003 38.07 0.13 -33.80
CA GLY A 1003 38.38 1.08 -34.86
C GLY A 1003 37.13 1.78 -35.41
N ASN A 1004 37.26 2.31 -36.63
CA ASN A 1004 36.14 2.88 -37.38
C ASN A 1004 35.40 1.75 -38.12
N PHE A 1005 34.07 1.77 -38.10
CA PHE A 1005 33.22 0.85 -38.86
C PHE A 1005 33.41 1.02 -40.38
N ASP A 1006 33.59 -0.09 -41.10
CA ASP A 1006 33.62 -0.14 -42.56
C ASP A 1006 32.26 -0.61 -43.11
N PRO A 1007 31.48 0.26 -43.77
CA PRO A 1007 30.15 -0.07 -44.29
C PRO A 1007 30.16 -1.11 -45.41
N ASN A 1008 31.32 -1.46 -45.99
CA ASN A 1008 31.45 -2.47 -47.03
C ASN A 1008 31.80 -3.84 -46.45
N ASN A 1009 32.71 -3.87 -45.46
CA ASN A 1009 33.28 -5.10 -44.93
C ASN A 1009 32.56 -5.59 -43.65
N ASP A 1010 32.30 -4.72 -42.67
CA ASP A 1010 31.75 -5.13 -41.37
C ASP A 1010 30.34 -5.77 -41.45
N PRO A 1011 29.40 -5.30 -42.28
CA PRO A 1011 28.07 -5.92 -42.42
C PRO A 1011 28.08 -7.39 -42.86
N SER A 1012 29.16 -7.87 -43.50
CA SER A 1012 29.30 -9.28 -43.87
C SER A 1012 29.43 -10.20 -42.65
N ASN A 1013 29.93 -9.66 -41.52
CA ASN A 1013 30.16 -10.39 -40.27
C ASN A 1013 28.98 -10.29 -39.29
N PHE A 1014 27.88 -9.62 -39.67
CA PHE A 1014 26.73 -9.42 -38.78
C PHE A 1014 26.04 -10.75 -38.42
N ASN A 1015 25.86 -11.02 -37.13
CA ASN A 1015 25.01 -12.10 -36.66
C ASN A 1015 23.53 -11.72 -36.92
N LEU A 1016 23.01 -12.19 -38.05
CA LEU A 1016 21.59 -12.09 -38.38
C LEU A 1016 20.82 -13.39 -38.05
N VAL A 1017 21.40 -14.33 -37.30
CA VAL A 1017 20.79 -15.64 -36.96
C VAL A 1017 20.23 -15.64 -35.54
N ASP A 1018 21.06 -15.32 -34.54
CA ASP A 1018 20.70 -15.27 -33.13
C ASP A 1018 21.37 -14.12 -32.34
N PRO A 1019 21.42 -12.88 -32.88
CA PRO A 1019 21.96 -11.73 -32.17
C PRO A 1019 21.27 -11.55 -30.82
N VAL A 1020 21.99 -11.09 -29.80
CA VAL A 1020 21.38 -10.84 -28.49
C VAL A 1020 20.40 -9.68 -28.56
N GLU A 1021 19.19 -9.90 -28.06
CA GLU A 1021 18.20 -8.87 -27.83
C GLU A 1021 18.51 -8.15 -26.49
N ARG A 1022 18.55 -6.83 -26.49
CA ARG A 1022 18.95 -5.96 -25.37
C ARG A 1022 18.08 -4.71 -25.30
N ASN A 1023 18.06 -4.03 -24.16
CA ASN A 1023 17.63 -2.63 -24.08
C ASN A 1023 18.82 -1.66 -23.86
N THR A 1024 19.99 -2.17 -23.44
CA THR A 1024 21.19 -1.36 -23.18
C THR A 1024 22.45 -2.06 -23.68
N VAL A 1025 23.28 -1.37 -24.48
CA VAL A 1025 24.53 -1.93 -25.04
C VAL A 1025 25.70 -0.96 -24.89
N GLY A 1026 26.85 -1.46 -24.46
CA GLY A 1026 28.09 -0.69 -24.47
C GLY A 1026 28.59 -0.49 -25.90
N VAL A 1027 28.67 0.77 -26.36
CA VAL A 1027 29.50 1.15 -27.51
C VAL A 1027 30.95 0.91 -27.10
N PRO A 1028 31.72 0.04 -27.78
CA PRO A 1028 33.06 -0.33 -27.32
C PRO A 1028 34.03 0.86 -27.27
N SER A 1029 34.84 0.91 -26.21
CA SER A 1029 35.95 1.87 -26.12
C SER A 1029 36.88 1.73 -27.33
N GLY A 1030 37.01 2.80 -28.11
CA GLY A 1030 37.79 2.80 -29.35
C GLY A 1030 37.20 1.90 -30.45
N GLY A 1031 35.86 1.77 -30.51
CA GLY A 1031 35.19 0.88 -31.45
C GLY A 1031 33.75 1.28 -31.78
N TRP A 1032 32.99 0.34 -32.32
CA TRP A 1032 31.64 0.54 -32.83
C TRP A 1032 30.71 -0.63 -32.48
N VAL A 1033 29.40 -0.37 -32.51
CA VAL A 1033 28.34 -1.40 -32.37
C VAL A 1033 27.20 -1.13 -33.34
N ALA A 1034 26.71 -2.18 -33.99
CA ALA A 1034 25.57 -2.14 -34.90
C ALA A 1034 24.37 -2.85 -34.27
N ILE A 1035 23.24 -2.14 -34.22
CA ILE A 1035 21.96 -2.66 -33.70
C ILE A 1035 20.87 -2.61 -34.76
N ARG A 1036 19.90 -3.53 -34.68
CA ARG A 1036 18.67 -3.50 -35.48
C ARG A 1036 17.43 -3.57 -34.60
N PHE A 1037 16.42 -2.76 -34.93
CA PHE A 1037 15.11 -2.80 -34.29
C PHE A 1037 13.99 -2.49 -35.28
N LEU A 1038 12.75 -2.67 -34.84
CA LEU A 1038 11.53 -2.36 -35.59
C LEU A 1038 10.82 -1.22 -34.87
N ALA A 1039 10.43 -0.16 -35.58
CA ALA A 1039 9.72 0.98 -35.01
C ALA A 1039 8.22 0.67 -34.80
N ASP A 1040 7.90 -0.38 -34.05
CA ASP A 1040 6.57 -0.96 -33.84
C ASP A 1040 5.78 -0.35 -32.65
N ASN A 1041 6.24 0.78 -32.10
CA ASN A 1041 5.69 1.38 -30.88
C ASN A 1041 5.59 2.91 -31.01
N PRO A 1042 4.38 3.49 -31.15
CA PRO A 1042 4.18 4.91 -31.42
C PRO A 1042 4.46 5.76 -30.17
N GLY A 1043 5.06 6.94 -30.35
CA GLY A 1043 5.40 7.84 -29.26
C GLY A 1043 6.75 8.53 -29.44
N VAL A 1044 7.30 9.03 -28.32
CA VAL A 1044 8.58 9.73 -28.26
C VAL A 1044 9.47 9.02 -27.26
N TRP A 1045 10.59 8.49 -27.74
CA TRP A 1045 11.42 7.52 -27.01
C TRP A 1045 12.85 8.03 -26.88
N LEU A 1046 13.31 8.19 -25.64
CA LEU A 1046 14.67 8.65 -25.35
C LEU A 1046 15.70 7.55 -25.68
N MET A 1047 16.83 7.94 -26.26
CA MET A 1047 18.02 7.11 -26.39
C MET A 1047 19.21 7.87 -25.80
N HIS A 1048 19.91 7.30 -24.82
CA HIS A 1048 20.90 8.04 -24.01
C HIS A 1048 22.01 7.17 -23.43
N CYS A 1049 23.11 7.82 -23.01
CA CYS A 1049 24.09 7.18 -22.13
C CYS A 1049 23.44 6.87 -20.78
N HIS A 1050 23.60 5.64 -20.31
CA HIS A 1050 23.26 5.26 -18.94
C HIS A 1050 24.37 5.60 -17.93
N PHE A 1051 25.36 6.39 -18.36
CA PHE A 1051 26.24 7.16 -17.47
C PHE A 1051 25.59 8.52 -17.21
N ASP A 1052 25.23 8.81 -15.96
CA ASP A 1052 24.43 9.99 -15.61
C ASP A 1052 25.20 11.31 -15.73
N VAL A 1053 26.53 11.27 -15.68
CA VAL A 1053 27.38 12.39 -16.08
C VAL A 1053 27.21 12.73 -17.57
N HIS A 1054 27.23 11.73 -18.46
CA HIS A 1054 27.08 11.94 -19.91
C HIS A 1054 25.64 12.28 -20.30
N LEU A 1055 24.65 11.75 -19.60
CA LEU A 1055 23.23 12.13 -19.74
C LEU A 1055 23.04 13.63 -19.44
N SER A 1056 23.62 14.11 -18.34
CA SER A 1056 23.60 15.53 -17.95
C SER A 1056 24.39 16.42 -18.91
N TRP A 1057 25.50 15.94 -19.46
CA TRP A 1057 26.31 16.65 -20.48
C TRP A 1057 25.72 16.65 -21.90
N GLY A 1058 24.60 15.94 -22.15
CA GLY A 1058 23.87 16.01 -23.42
C GLY A 1058 23.98 14.79 -24.34
N LEU A 1059 24.58 13.66 -23.91
CA LEU A 1059 24.67 12.42 -24.71
C LEU A 1059 23.34 11.66 -24.71
N ARG A 1060 22.34 12.26 -25.34
CA ARG A 1060 20.98 11.75 -25.53
C ARG A 1060 20.38 12.28 -26.83
N MET A 1061 19.33 11.64 -27.31
CA MET A 1061 18.48 12.09 -28.42
C MET A 1061 17.10 11.41 -28.29
N ALA A 1062 16.06 11.92 -28.95
CA ALA A 1062 14.75 11.27 -28.95
C ALA A 1062 14.32 10.80 -30.34
N TRP A 1063 13.78 9.59 -30.42
CA TRP A 1063 13.09 9.05 -31.59
C TRP A 1063 11.61 9.43 -31.51
N VAL A 1064 11.03 9.87 -32.61
CA VAL A 1064 9.58 10.09 -32.73
C VAL A 1064 9.03 9.05 -33.68
N VAL A 1065 8.27 8.09 -33.17
CA VAL A 1065 7.64 7.04 -33.99
C VAL A 1065 6.17 7.41 -34.18
N GLN A 1066 5.81 7.65 -35.44
CA GLN A 1066 4.45 8.03 -35.83
C GLN A 1066 3.44 6.89 -35.57
N ASP A 1067 2.17 7.26 -35.37
CA ASP A 1067 1.02 6.35 -35.33
C ASP A 1067 0.95 5.44 -36.57
N GLY A 1068 0.57 4.18 -36.35
CA GLY A 1068 0.20 3.24 -37.41
C GLY A 1068 -1.25 3.37 -37.87
N LYS A 1069 -1.71 2.40 -38.66
CA LYS A 1069 -3.05 2.41 -39.27
C LYS A 1069 -4.14 1.88 -38.32
N LEU A 1070 -3.83 0.84 -37.55
CA LEU A 1070 -4.80 0.16 -36.67
C LEU A 1070 -4.88 0.82 -35.28
N PRO A 1071 -6.01 0.71 -34.54
CA PRO A 1071 -6.15 1.32 -33.21
C PRO A 1071 -5.10 0.84 -32.18
N ASN A 1072 -4.61 -0.39 -32.30
CA ASN A 1072 -3.54 -0.94 -31.45
C ASN A 1072 -2.12 -0.50 -31.87
N GLN A 1073 -1.99 0.26 -32.96
CA GLN A 1073 -0.75 0.84 -33.46
C GLN A 1073 -0.67 2.35 -33.19
N LYS A 1074 -1.53 2.87 -32.31
CA LYS A 1074 -1.63 4.30 -31.98
C LYS A 1074 -1.33 4.59 -30.52
N LEU A 1075 -0.81 5.77 -30.23
CA LEU A 1075 -0.70 6.26 -28.85
C LEU A 1075 -2.09 6.67 -28.33
N PRO A 1076 -2.59 6.12 -27.21
CA PRO A 1076 -3.83 6.58 -26.59
C PRO A 1076 -3.72 8.03 -26.11
N PRO A 1077 -4.86 8.73 -25.86
CA PRO A 1077 -4.83 10.08 -25.28
C PRO A 1077 -4.12 10.10 -23.91
N PRO A 1078 -3.54 11.25 -23.51
CA PRO A 1078 -2.85 11.39 -22.24
C PRO A 1078 -3.79 11.14 -21.05
N PRO A 1079 -3.29 10.55 -19.94
CA PRO A 1079 -4.05 10.43 -18.69
C PRO A 1079 -4.50 11.80 -18.15
N SER A 1080 -5.65 11.84 -17.48
CA SER A 1080 -6.20 13.06 -16.87
C SER A 1080 -5.37 13.57 -15.67
N ASP A 1081 -4.52 12.73 -15.11
CA ASP A 1081 -3.57 13.02 -14.03
C ASP A 1081 -2.12 13.24 -14.52
N LEU A 1082 -1.89 13.35 -15.84
CA LEU A 1082 -0.56 13.65 -16.39
C LEU A 1082 0.01 14.94 -15.78
N PRO A 1083 1.23 14.93 -15.20
CA PRO A 1083 1.80 16.11 -14.56
C PRO A 1083 1.99 17.26 -15.54
N LYS A 1084 1.58 18.46 -15.13
CA LYS A 1084 1.60 19.65 -15.98
C LYS A 1084 3.00 20.21 -16.15
N CYS A 1085 3.20 20.78 -17.34
CA CYS A 1085 4.22 21.78 -17.65
C CYS A 1085 3.55 23.16 -17.53
#